data_AF-A0ABD3RZH2-F1
#
_entry.id   AF-A0ABD3RZH2-F1
#
_cell.length_a   1.000
_cell.length_b   1.000
_cell.length_c   1.000
_cell.angle_alpha   90.00
_cell.angle_beta   90.00
_cell.angle_gamma   90.00
#
_symmetry.space_group_name_H-M   'P 1'
#
loop_
_entity.id
_entity.type
_entity.pdbx_description
1 polymer ?
#
loop_
_entity_poly.entity_id
_entity_poly.type
_entity_poly.pdbx_seq_one_letter_code
_entity_poly.pdbx_strand_id
1 'polypeptide(L)'
;MQRPGGRRTRAVRKQLGVSSPGVFSRRRRSYGQLGYLVSHPEVVIFGICLLWMFGCVRFFVNRDEYRVSQLKGGGGSQQGVRAPTDQSRDEPPDEGRSKEQMSSLKFPEHYMAFSTSCSSSQNWQSFVFFYYAAKVRQPGYVVRIASGCGQKEREDLTKFHADIISKLSSNFSVHFTPDFTGISGDDYKYYNKPFGLQHWMKHGLKFGENTRTAGDAIIMILDPDMILVRPMTYDFTNTGVLLHKSRRGPPKDMRVTHGQPWASLYGFGDGPFRIDLKHVFANHTDSPALLVPNEEQINNYAGGPPYMATGRDMFAIVNMWCELVPRVHHVYKHLLGEMYDKIVSSIGGRRRSHRRSKLKVTPESILLGVFLVWLLVCIKFYLLGDLQLPQINDDSGSKNGGRNNAESNGNGENSGDNFPEHYMTFSTACSSSQNWQSFMFFYYAHKVSQPGYVTRIASGCSQKQQDELVAFHKTTISKLSSKFGIHFTPDFAKISGDDYKYYNKPFGLQHWLTYGLKYEENKDKFEDAIIMVLDPDMILLRPLTYDFTYSNVITRDSERGPSKIRKVTHGQPWASLYGFGDGPFRIDLKHVFANHTDSPALLVPNEEQHNNYAGGPPYMATGRDMFAIVNIWCELVPRVHHVYRALLGEMYGWSLAAAHLRLPHTLATSFMISATGIRGEGWPLIDQLKDDEVCEFSTLREKEDKLPYVIHYCQSYWLGKWFIGKYRLDKEFLSCEKPLLLEPPNDIGLKYDYFIKPGGKPYGERTKIGADIAKREQFMICQIIARLNDAATWYKDQTCEKGKANYEKSFIFHHSLDPNNNEGGEKKTKW
;
A
#
# COMPACT_ATOMS: atom_id res chain seq x y z
N MET A 1 49.45 -33.14 41.02
CA MET A 1 50.70 -33.24 40.23
C MET A 1 50.53 -32.48 38.90
N GLN A 2 51.56 -32.44 38.05
CA GLN A 2 51.70 -31.46 36.96
C GLN A 2 51.07 -31.89 35.61
N ARG A 3 51.16 -31.00 34.60
CA ARG A 3 50.87 -31.17 33.15
C ARG A 3 51.95 -32.06 32.47
N PRO A 4 52.17 -32.12 31.12
CA PRO A 4 51.42 -31.62 29.92
C PRO A 4 51.38 -32.60 28.70
N GLY A 5 50.90 -32.14 27.52
CA GLY A 5 51.27 -32.67 26.18
C GLY A 5 50.11 -32.85 25.17
N GLY A 6 50.28 -32.73 23.84
CA GLY A 6 51.48 -32.32 23.08
C GLY A 6 51.41 -32.47 21.54
N ARG A 7 50.85 -31.48 20.83
CA ARG A 7 51.04 -31.08 19.39
C ARG A 7 51.62 -32.04 18.30
N ARG A 8 50.87 -32.08 17.16
CA ARG A 8 51.28 -31.78 15.75
C ARG A 8 51.78 -32.85 14.72
N THR A 9 51.14 -32.76 13.53
CA THR A 9 51.65 -32.80 12.13
C THR A 9 52.23 -34.06 11.46
N ARG A 10 51.78 -34.26 10.20
CA ARG A 10 52.58 -34.78 9.06
C ARG A 10 52.10 -34.13 7.75
N ALA A 11 52.89 -34.20 6.67
CA ALA A 11 52.60 -33.54 5.39
C ALA A 11 53.30 -34.21 4.19
N VAL A 12 52.66 -34.17 3.00
CA VAL A 12 53.26 -34.15 1.63
C VAL A 12 54.04 -35.43 1.20
N ARG A 13 53.82 -36.08 0.02
CA ARG A 13 54.15 -35.58 -1.35
C ARG A 13 53.76 -36.57 -2.48
N LYS A 14 53.60 -36.05 -3.73
CA LYS A 14 53.92 -36.70 -5.06
C LYS A 14 52.98 -37.83 -5.59
N GLN A 15 52.87 -38.16 -6.91
CA GLN A 15 53.47 -37.65 -8.18
C GLN A 15 52.63 -38.03 -9.46
N LEU A 16 52.92 -37.39 -10.62
CA LEU A 16 52.56 -37.73 -12.04
C LEU A 16 51.09 -37.48 -12.52
N GLY A 17 50.80 -37.04 -13.76
CA GLY A 17 51.65 -36.40 -14.80
C GLY A 17 51.12 -36.49 -16.27
N VAL A 18 51.42 -35.48 -17.13
CA VAL A 18 51.37 -35.50 -18.63
C VAL A 18 49.92 -35.47 -19.25
N SER A 19 49.56 -34.97 -20.46
CA SER A 19 50.20 -34.42 -21.70
C SER A 19 49.39 -33.23 -22.36
N SER A 20 49.86 -32.71 -23.52
CA SER A 20 49.20 -31.79 -24.49
C SER A 20 49.54 -32.26 -25.94
N PRO A 21 49.37 -31.51 -27.07
CA PRO A 21 48.54 -30.34 -27.44
C PRO A 21 47.80 -30.49 -28.82
N GLY A 22 47.21 -29.42 -29.40
CA GLY A 22 46.70 -29.38 -30.79
C GLY A 22 46.38 -27.96 -31.33
N VAL A 23 46.55 -27.70 -32.64
CA VAL A 23 46.48 -26.36 -33.30
C VAL A 23 46.04 -26.48 -34.78
N PHE A 24 45.22 -25.57 -35.36
CA PHE A 24 45.43 -24.86 -36.68
C PHE A 24 44.21 -24.16 -37.36
N SER A 25 44.53 -23.15 -38.19
CA SER A 25 43.96 -22.80 -39.53
C SER A 25 42.71 -21.91 -39.74
N ARG A 26 42.99 -20.62 -40.02
CA ARG A 26 42.50 -19.76 -41.13
C ARG A 26 41.55 -20.36 -42.21
N ARG A 27 40.58 -19.55 -42.70
CA ARG A 27 40.43 -19.14 -44.13
C ARG A 27 39.40 -17.99 -44.35
N ARG A 28 39.18 -17.58 -45.62
CA ARG A 28 39.41 -16.21 -46.15
C ARG A 28 38.60 -15.96 -47.46
N ARG A 29 38.26 -14.69 -47.78
CA ARG A 29 37.63 -14.15 -49.05
C ARG A 29 36.10 -14.43 -49.19
N SER A 30 35.30 -13.76 -50.06
CA SER A 30 35.59 -12.84 -51.20
C SER A 30 34.47 -11.81 -51.51
N TYR A 31 34.88 -10.63 -52.03
CA TYR A 31 34.26 -9.73 -53.04
C TYR A 31 32.74 -9.71 -53.38
N GLY A 32 32.23 -8.47 -53.50
CA GLY A 32 31.08 -8.03 -54.32
C GLY A 32 31.29 -6.55 -54.75
N GLN A 33 30.68 -6.06 -55.83
CA GLN A 33 31.12 -4.81 -56.49
C GLN A 33 29.97 -3.91 -57.04
N LEU A 34 30.23 -2.59 -57.07
CA LEU A 34 29.56 -1.50 -57.81
C LEU A 34 28.07 -1.14 -57.50
N GLY A 35 27.79 0.17 -57.56
CA GLY A 35 26.43 0.74 -57.51
C GLY A 35 26.40 2.22 -57.11
N TYR A 36 26.53 3.14 -58.08
CA TYR A 36 26.39 4.60 -57.87
C TYR A 36 24.95 5.05 -58.14
N LEU A 37 24.38 5.90 -57.28
CA LEU A 37 23.35 6.89 -57.65
C LEU A 37 23.15 7.92 -56.52
N VAL A 38 22.80 9.17 -56.87
CA VAL A 38 22.64 10.32 -55.96
C VAL A 38 21.20 10.84 -56.05
N SER A 39 20.55 11.11 -54.92
CA SER A 39 19.24 11.78 -54.83
C SER A 39 19.02 12.39 -53.43
N HIS A 40 18.11 13.38 -53.32
CA HIS A 40 17.95 14.22 -52.12
C HIS A 40 17.14 13.59 -50.97
N PRO A 41 17.43 13.91 -49.68
CA PRO A 41 16.76 13.33 -48.52
C PRO A 41 15.71 14.25 -47.85
N GLU A 42 14.60 14.58 -48.52
CA GLU A 42 13.47 15.29 -47.88
C GLU A 42 12.16 14.48 -47.78
N VAL A 43 12.02 13.37 -48.53
CA VAL A 43 10.76 12.57 -48.58
C VAL A 43 10.74 11.43 -47.55
N VAL A 44 11.90 10.99 -47.04
CA VAL A 44 12.01 9.77 -46.21
C VAL A 44 11.46 9.95 -44.78
N ILE A 45 11.58 11.15 -44.21
CA ILE A 45 11.23 11.41 -42.80
C ILE A 45 9.72 11.23 -42.55
N PHE A 46 8.85 11.61 -43.50
CA PHE A 46 7.41 11.43 -43.38
C PHE A 46 6.96 9.96 -43.48
N GLY A 47 7.69 9.12 -44.23
CA GLY A 47 7.36 7.70 -44.39
C GLY A 47 7.63 6.87 -43.13
N ILE A 48 8.72 7.16 -42.41
CA ILE A 48 9.14 6.37 -41.24
C ILE A 48 8.19 6.59 -40.04
N CYS A 49 7.71 7.82 -39.83
CA CYS A 49 6.75 8.12 -38.75
C CYS A 49 5.41 7.38 -38.92
N LEU A 50 4.94 7.21 -40.16
CA LEU A 50 3.68 6.51 -40.46
C LEU A 50 3.79 4.99 -40.23
N LEU A 51 4.95 4.38 -40.53
CA LEU A 51 5.18 2.95 -40.25
C LEU A 51 5.32 2.64 -38.76
N TRP A 52 5.79 3.59 -37.95
CA TRP A 52 5.87 3.39 -36.49
C TRP A 52 4.48 3.38 -35.83
N MET A 53 3.55 4.25 -36.25
CA MET A 53 2.21 4.33 -35.65
C MET A 53 1.33 3.10 -35.91
N PHE A 54 1.52 2.36 -37.01
CA PHE A 54 0.80 1.10 -37.25
C PHE A 54 1.39 -0.12 -36.52
N GLY A 55 2.61 -0.03 -35.97
CA GLY A 55 3.25 -1.14 -35.25
C GLY A 55 2.60 -1.49 -33.91
N CYS A 56 2.14 -0.49 -33.16
CA CYS A 56 1.68 -0.67 -31.77
C CYS A 56 0.27 -1.26 -31.62
N VAL A 57 -0.51 -1.40 -32.70
CA VAL A 57 -1.93 -1.80 -32.64
C VAL A 57 -2.12 -3.34 -32.66
N ARG A 58 -1.05 -4.12 -32.86
CA ARG A 58 -1.15 -5.57 -33.16
C ARG A 58 -0.65 -6.53 -32.06
N PHE A 59 -0.61 -6.10 -30.80
CA PHE A 59 -0.10 -6.94 -29.69
C PHE A 59 -1.05 -7.17 -28.49
N PHE A 60 -2.33 -6.84 -28.60
CA PHE A 60 -3.36 -7.15 -27.58
C PHE A 60 -4.64 -7.76 -28.20
N VAL A 61 -4.48 -8.88 -28.91
CA VAL A 61 -5.59 -9.78 -29.27
C VAL A 61 -5.11 -11.23 -29.10
N ASN A 62 -5.96 -12.06 -28.47
CA ASN A 62 -5.75 -13.43 -27.95
C ASN A 62 -5.23 -13.51 -26.50
N ARG A 63 -5.75 -14.41 -25.65
CA ARG A 63 -6.98 -15.24 -25.76
C ARG A 63 -7.26 -15.88 -24.40
N ASP A 64 -8.46 -15.67 -23.85
CA ASP A 64 -9.02 -16.52 -22.79
C ASP A 64 -10.53 -16.66 -22.99
N GLU A 65 -11.05 -17.89 -22.82
CA GLU A 65 -12.41 -18.28 -23.20
C GLU A 65 -13.29 -18.51 -21.98
N TYR A 66 -14.12 -17.53 -21.63
CA TYR A 66 -15.13 -17.71 -20.58
C TYR A 66 -16.34 -18.48 -21.10
N ARG A 67 -16.42 -19.77 -20.76
CA ARG A 67 -17.62 -20.59 -20.95
C ARG A 67 -18.72 -20.17 -19.95
N VAL A 68 -19.82 -19.64 -20.48
CA VAL A 68 -21.06 -19.44 -19.71
C VAL A 68 -21.89 -20.73 -19.76
N SER A 69 -22.02 -21.42 -18.62
CA SER A 69 -23.00 -22.49 -18.45
C SER A 69 -24.32 -21.93 -17.92
N GLN A 70 -25.38 -21.98 -18.71
CA GLN A 70 -26.74 -21.71 -18.23
C GLN A 70 -27.23 -22.85 -17.34
N LEU A 71 -27.92 -22.51 -16.25
CA LEU A 71 -28.89 -23.39 -15.60
C LEU A 71 -30.25 -22.67 -15.59
N LYS A 72 -31.28 -23.33 -16.12
CA LYS A 72 -32.67 -22.87 -16.07
C LYS A 72 -33.28 -23.31 -14.75
N GLY A 73 -34.29 -22.56 -14.28
CA GLY A 73 -34.89 -22.79 -12.97
C GLY A 73 -35.76 -24.04 -12.87
N GLY A 74 -36.04 -24.44 -11.63
CA GLY A 74 -37.09 -25.40 -11.27
C GLY A 74 -37.75 -24.95 -9.96
N GLY A 75 -39.07 -24.85 -9.95
CA GLY A 75 -39.85 -24.53 -8.74
C GLY A 75 -40.22 -25.80 -7.97
N GLY A 76 -40.32 -25.71 -6.64
CA GLY A 76 -40.74 -26.81 -5.78
C GLY A 76 -41.37 -26.28 -4.49
N SER A 77 -42.56 -26.77 -4.16
CA SER A 77 -43.37 -26.34 -3.03
C SER A 77 -42.89 -26.90 -1.68
N GLN A 78 -43.05 -26.13 -0.60
CA GLN A 78 -42.96 -26.65 0.76
C GLN A 78 -44.34 -27.02 1.34
N GLN A 79 -44.40 -28.21 1.94
CA GLN A 79 -45.28 -28.54 3.07
C GLN A 79 -44.34 -28.89 4.25
N GLY A 80 -44.68 -28.73 5.53
CA GLY A 80 -45.93 -28.23 6.10
C GLY A 80 -46.31 -28.98 7.39
N VAL A 81 -45.58 -28.75 8.48
CA VAL A 81 -45.82 -29.41 9.80
C VAL A 81 -45.78 -28.37 10.93
N ARG A 82 -46.67 -28.51 11.91
CA ARG A 82 -46.80 -27.64 13.11
C ARG A 82 -46.16 -28.28 14.35
N ALA A 83 -45.78 -27.43 15.30
CA ALA A 83 -45.62 -27.78 16.72
C ALA A 83 -46.83 -27.24 17.54
N PRO A 84 -47.14 -27.80 18.73
CA PRO A 84 -48.32 -27.43 19.53
C PRO A 84 -48.11 -26.20 20.43
N THR A 85 -49.18 -25.82 21.15
CA THR A 85 -49.41 -24.52 21.80
C THR A 85 -49.57 -24.58 23.32
N ASP A 86 -49.15 -23.51 24.02
CA ASP A 86 -49.78 -22.92 25.23
C ASP A 86 -49.21 -21.48 25.33
N GLN A 87 -49.92 -20.34 25.36
CA GLN A 87 -51.23 -19.84 25.85
C GLN A 87 -51.29 -19.35 27.32
N SER A 88 -51.08 -18.03 27.51
CA SER A 88 -51.82 -17.11 28.40
C SER A 88 -51.05 -15.79 28.60
N ARG A 89 -51.63 -14.58 28.68
CA ARG A 89 -52.89 -13.99 28.15
C ARG A 89 -52.57 -12.50 27.84
N ASP A 90 -52.83 -12.00 26.63
CA ASP A 90 -54.03 -11.23 26.18
C ASP A 90 -54.10 -9.81 26.81
N GLU A 91 -54.36 -8.69 26.13
CA GLU A 91 -54.61 -8.32 24.71
C GLU A 91 -54.63 -6.75 24.61
N PRO A 92 -54.81 -6.07 23.45
CA PRO A 92 -54.49 -6.41 22.05
C PRO A 92 -53.72 -5.28 21.30
N PRO A 93 -53.05 -5.58 20.17
CA PRO A 93 -52.67 -4.57 19.17
C PRO A 93 -53.31 -4.83 17.78
N ASP A 94 -54.13 -3.88 17.34
CA ASP A 94 -54.73 -3.67 16.01
C ASP A 94 -54.21 -4.56 14.83
N GLU A 95 -55.01 -5.54 14.38
CA GLU A 95 -54.72 -6.41 13.22
C GLU A 95 -54.88 -5.67 11.86
N GLY A 96 -54.01 -4.69 11.62
CA GLY A 96 -54.19 -3.70 10.54
C GLY A 96 -53.22 -3.72 9.37
N ARG A 97 -52.29 -4.70 9.23
CA ARG A 97 -51.30 -4.72 8.12
C ARG A 97 -51.03 -6.09 7.49
N SER A 98 -51.27 -6.18 6.18
CA SER A 98 -51.04 -7.36 5.35
C SER A 98 -49.56 -7.69 5.16
N LYS A 99 -49.27 -8.93 4.73
CA LYS A 99 -47.92 -9.43 4.41
C LYS A 99 -47.24 -8.73 3.22
N GLU A 100 -47.89 -7.77 2.57
CA GLU A 100 -47.32 -7.01 1.45
C GLU A 100 -46.18 -6.08 1.89
N GLN A 101 -46.21 -5.54 3.12
CA GLN A 101 -45.23 -4.55 3.57
C GLN A 101 -43.82 -5.10 3.87
N MET A 102 -43.62 -6.42 3.94
CA MET A 102 -42.27 -7.01 4.03
C MET A 102 -41.53 -7.05 2.69
N SER A 103 -42.14 -6.59 1.59
CA SER A 103 -41.55 -6.65 0.24
C SER A 103 -40.94 -5.32 -0.27
N SER A 104 -40.99 -4.23 0.50
CA SER A 104 -40.72 -2.88 -0.02
C SER A 104 -39.69 -2.03 0.75
N LEU A 105 -38.70 -2.63 1.41
CA LEU A 105 -37.48 -1.92 1.83
C LEU A 105 -36.57 -1.65 0.61
N LYS A 106 -37.04 -0.79 -0.29
CA LYS A 106 -36.34 -0.43 -1.52
C LYS A 106 -35.21 0.56 -1.20
N PHE A 107 -33.96 0.10 -1.22
CA PHE A 107 -32.79 0.97 -1.10
C PHE A 107 -32.81 2.06 -2.19
N PRO A 108 -32.37 3.31 -1.87
CA PRO A 108 -32.40 4.40 -2.84
C PRO A 108 -31.38 4.16 -3.97
N GLU A 109 -31.77 4.49 -5.20
CA GLU A 109 -30.88 4.39 -6.36
C GLU A 109 -29.75 5.42 -6.25
N HIS A 110 -28.50 5.01 -6.50
CA HIS A 110 -27.34 5.88 -6.41
C HIS A 110 -26.91 6.34 -7.81
N TYR A 111 -26.63 7.62 -7.99
CA TYR A 111 -26.05 8.19 -9.21
C TYR A 111 -24.85 9.06 -8.88
N MET A 112 -23.68 8.68 -9.37
CA MET A 112 -22.44 9.44 -9.25
C MET A 112 -22.12 10.14 -10.57
N ALA A 113 -22.09 11.47 -10.58
CA ALA A 113 -21.81 12.28 -11.75
C ALA A 113 -20.48 13.05 -11.61
N PHE A 114 -19.75 13.18 -12.71
CA PHE A 114 -18.58 14.06 -12.80
C PHE A 114 -18.59 14.81 -14.14
N SER A 115 -18.16 16.07 -14.13
CA SER A 115 -18.26 16.97 -15.29
C SER A 115 -16.92 17.13 -15.99
N THR A 116 -16.95 17.13 -17.33
CA THR A 116 -15.75 17.11 -18.18
C THR A 116 -15.98 17.91 -19.47
N SER A 117 -14.90 18.41 -20.07
CA SER A 117 -14.86 18.68 -21.51
C SER A 117 -14.40 17.43 -22.28
N CYS A 118 -14.28 17.53 -23.60
CA CYS A 118 -14.02 16.39 -24.48
C CYS A 118 -12.53 16.21 -24.83
N SER A 119 -11.65 17.02 -24.22
CA SER A 119 -10.20 17.04 -24.47
C SER A 119 -9.51 15.74 -24.05
N SER A 120 -8.39 15.42 -24.71
CA SER A 120 -7.57 14.24 -24.39
C SER A 120 -7.14 14.18 -22.91
N SER A 121 -6.95 15.32 -22.25
CA SER A 121 -6.67 15.42 -20.82
C SER A 121 -7.86 14.97 -19.95
N GLN A 122 -9.07 15.42 -20.26
CA GLN A 122 -10.30 15.02 -19.57
C GLN A 122 -10.67 13.56 -19.88
N ASN A 123 -10.28 13.04 -21.06
CA ASN A 123 -10.54 11.67 -21.47
C ASN A 123 -9.75 10.64 -20.65
N TRP A 124 -8.45 10.89 -20.36
CA TRP A 124 -7.70 9.99 -19.47
C TRP A 124 -8.15 10.10 -18.02
N GLN A 125 -8.49 11.30 -17.54
CA GLN A 125 -9.06 11.49 -16.20
C GLN A 125 -10.37 10.71 -16.04
N SER A 126 -11.27 10.79 -17.03
CA SER A 126 -12.50 10.00 -17.08
C SER A 126 -12.25 8.49 -17.03
N PHE A 127 -11.24 7.99 -17.76
CA PHE A 127 -10.86 6.58 -17.72
C PHE A 127 -10.40 6.16 -16.33
N VAL A 128 -9.54 6.95 -15.68
CA VAL A 128 -9.07 6.71 -14.31
C VAL A 128 -10.25 6.70 -13.34
N PHE A 129 -11.16 7.66 -13.45
CA PHE A 129 -12.36 7.74 -12.60
C PHE A 129 -13.23 6.47 -12.74
N PHE A 130 -13.59 6.07 -13.96
CA PHE A 130 -14.37 4.85 -14.21
C PHE A 130 -13.64 3.57 -13.77
N TYR A 131 -12.34 3.47 -14.03
CA TYR A 131 -11.53 2.32 -13.61
C TYR A 131 -11.53 2.17 -12.08
N TYR A 132 -11.32 3.26 -11.34
CA TYR A 132 -11.36 3.22 -9.88
C TYR A 132 -12.78 3.01 -9.35
N ALA A 133 -13.82 3.58 -9.96
CA ALA A 133 -15.21 3.29 -9.62
C ALA A 133 -15.56 1.79 -9.74
N ALA A 134 -15.10 1.12 -10.80
CA ALA A 134 -15.28 -0.33 -10.94
C ALA A 134 -14.45 -1.12 -9.92
N LYS A 135 -13.21 -0.68 -9.68
CA LYS A 135 -12.27 -1.32 -8.74
C LYS A 135 -12.77 -1.32 -7.29
N VAL A 136 -13.42 -0.23 -6.86
CA VAL A 136 -14.06 -0.12 -5.53
C VAL A 136 -15.53 -0.60 -5.53
N ARG A 137 -16.00 -1.18 -6.64
CA ARG A 137 -17.38 -1.67 -6.82
C ARG A 137 -18.44 -0.62 -6.46
N GLN A 138 -18.23 0.62 -6.91
CA GLN A 138 -19.11 1.76 -6.63
C GLN A 138 -20.58 1.41 -6.91
N PRO A 139 -21.48 1.45 -5.90
CA PRO A 139 -22.89 1.12 -6.09
C PRO A 139 -23.62 2.15 -6.96
N GLY A 140 -24.62 1.67 -7.69
CA GLY A 140 -25.48 2.47 -8.55
C GLY A 140 -24.91 2.71 -9.95
N TYR A 141 -25.16 3.90 -10.48
CA TYR A 141 -24.74 4.36 -11.80
C TYR A 141 -23.62 5.39 -11.69
N VAL A 142 -22.70 5.38 -12.66
CA VAL A 142 -21.65 6.41 -12.78
C VAL A 142 -21.76 7.08 -14.14
N VAL A 143 -21.84 8.40 -14.16
CA VAL A 143 -22.12 9.20 -15.34
C VAL A 143 -21.01 10.23 -15.58
N ARG A 144 -20.32 10.11 -16.72
CA ARG A 144 -19.51 11.20 -17.26
C ARG A 144 -20.43 12.20 -17.93
N ILE A 145 -20.47 13.44 -17.46
CA ILE A 145 -21.10 14.55 -18.18
C ILE A 145 -20.02 15.17 -19.07
N ALA A 146 -20.26 15.18 -20.38
CA ALA A 146 -19.31 15.63 -21.40
C ALA A 146 -19.91 16.83 -22.17
N SER A 147 -19.41 18.02 -21.85
CA SER A 147 -19.93 19.29 -22.38
C SER A 147 -19.13 19.79 -23.58
N GLY A 148 -19.83 20.34 -24.57
CA GLY A 148 -19.23 21.01 -25.73
C GLY A 148 -18.66 20.11 -26.83
N CYS A 149 -18.81 18.78 -26.75
CA CYS A 149 -18.24 17.88 -27.75
C CYS A 149 -18.79 18.16 -29.16
N GLY A 150 -17.91 18.32 -30.14
CA GLY A 150 -18.24 18.29 -31.56
C GLY A 150 -18.65 16.88 -32.02
N GLN A 151 -19.23 16.77 -33.23
CA GLN A 151 -19.81 15.50 -33.72
C GLN A 151 -18.82 14.33 -33.66
N LYS A 152 -17.60 14.51 -34.19
CA LYS A 152 -16.56 13.48 -34.15
C LYS A 152 -16.16 13.11 -32.72
N GLU A 153 -16.04 14.08 -31.81
CA GLU A 153 -15.69 13.81 -30.42
C GLU A 153 -16.79 13.01 -29.71
N ARG A 154 -18.07 13.23 -30.05
CA ARG A 154 -19.19 12.40 -29.55
C ARG A 154 -19.10 10.98 -30.07
N GLU A 155 -18.77 10.79 -31.35
CA GLU A 155 -18.59 9.46 -31.97
C GLU A 155 -17.40 8.71 -31.35
N ASP A 156 -16.23 9.35 -31.27
CA ASP A 156 -15.02 8.80 -30.65
C ASP A 156 -15.24 8.47 -29.16
N LEU A 157 -15.94 9.34 -28.40
CA LEU A 157 -16.27 9.08 -27.00
C LEU A 157 -17.35 8.01 -26.80
N THR A 158 -18.37 7.96 -27.66
CA THR A 158 -19.40 6.90 -27.60
C THR A 158 -18.75 5.55 -27.91
N LYS A 159 -17.86 5.50 -28.90
CA LYS A 159 -17.08 4.31 -29.22
C LYS A 159 -16.15 3.91 -28.08
N PHE A 160 -15.38 4.84 -27.52
CA PHE A 160 -14.52 4.59 -26.35
C PHE A 160 -15.33 4.05 -25.16
N HIS A 161 -16.52 4.61 -24.92
CA HIS A 161 -17.40 4.16 -23.85
C HIS A 161 -17.92 2.74 -24.10
N ALA A 162 -18.33 2.41 -25.33
CA ALA A 162 -18.76 1.07 -25.71
C ALA A 162 -17.59 0.05 -25.66
N ASP A 163 -16.46 0.36 -26.29
CA ASP A 163 -15.32 -0.54 -26.46
C ASP A 163 -14.53 -0.78 -25.17
N ILE A 164 -14.55 0.14 -24.20
CA ILE A 164 -13.72 0.06 -22.97
C ILE A 164 -14.57 0.22 -21.71
N ILE A 165 -15.30 1.33 -21.54
CA ILE A 165 -15.94 1.64 -20.25
C ILE A 165 -17.10 0.69 -19.90
N SER A 166 -17.91 0.27 -20.88
CA SER A 166 -19.03 -0.66 -20.68
C SER A 166 -18.57 -2.03 -20.15
N LYS A 167 -17.33 -2.43 -20.44
CA LYS A 167 -16.71 -3.68 -19.98
C LYS A 167 -16.22 -3.59 -18.53
N LEU A 168 -16.11 -2.39 -17.97
CA LEU A 168 -15.83 -2.16 -16.54
C LEU A 168 -17.12 -2.26 -15.72
N SER A 169 -18.24 -1.73 -16.22
CA SER A 169 -19.58 -1.90 -15.65
C SER A 169 -20.67 -1.51 -16.65
N SER A 170 -21.77 -2.26 -16.68
CA SER A 170 -23.00 -1.92 -17.40
C SER A 170 -23.68 -0.64 -16.89
N ASN A 171 -23.36 -0.23 -15.66
CA ASN A 171 -23.98 0.93 -15.02
C ASN A 171 -23.22 2.24 -15.29
N PHE A 172 -22.14 2.18 -16.10
CA PHE A 172 -21.37 3.35 -16.47
C PHE A 172 -21.91 3.94 -17.77
N SER A 173 -22.06 5.26 -17.82
CA SER A 173 -22.64 5.98 -18.96
C SER A 173 -21.94 7.31 -19.24
N VAL A 174 -22.12 7.83 -20.45
CA VAL A 174 -21.73 9.19 -20.84
C VAL A 174 -22.97 9.96 -21.26
N HIS A 175 -23.12 11.18 -20.73
CA HIS A 175 -24.20 12.11 -21.06
C HIS A 175 -23.61 13.35 -21.74
N PHE A 176 -23.97 13.59 -22.99
CA PHE A 176 -23.51 14.76 -23.76
C PHE A 176 -24.39 15.99 -23.52
N THR A 177 -23.77 17.17 -23.47
CA THR A 177 -24.47 18.46 -23.32
C THR A 177 -23.96 19.49 -24.33
N PRO A 178 -24.68 20.60 -24.56
CA PRO A 178 -24.11 21.81 -25.17
C PRO A 178 -22.84 22.27 -24.44
N ASP A 179 -22.11 23.20 -25.06
CA ASP A 179 -21.14 24.02 -24.33
C ASP A 179 -21.90 25.18 -23.65
N PHE A 180 -21.62 25.38 -22.37
CA PHE A 180 -22.17 26.47 -21.55
C PHE A 180 -21.12 27.55 -21.23
N THR A 181 -19.89 27.41 -21.73
CA THR A 181 -18.75 28.32 -21.47
C THR A 181 -19.11 29.79 -21.67
N GLY A 182 -19.85 30.14 -22.73
CA GLY A 182 -20.20 31.52 -23.08
C GLY A 182 -21.53 32.06 -22.54
N ILE A 183 -22.22 31.35 -21.63
CA ILE A 183 -23.64 31.64 -21.30
C ILE A 183 -23.89 33.03 -20.69
N SER A 184 -22.88 33.69 -20.13
CA SER A 184 -22.96 35.07 -19.60
C SER A 184 -22.36 36.13 -20.53
N GLY A 185 -22.01 35.79 -21.77
CA GLY A 185 -21.25 36.66 -22.68
C GLY A 185 -19.74 36.74 -22.39
N ASP A 186 -19.27 36.11 -21.32
CA ASP A 186 -17.87 35.90 -20.98
C ASP A 186 -17.49 34.42 -21.16
N ASP A 187 -16.24 34.14 -21.54
CA ASP A 187 -15.70 32.79 -21.69
C ASP A 187 -15.29 32.19 -20.33
N TYR A 188 -16.18 31.40 -19.71
CA TYR A 188 -15.93 30.78 -18.41
C TYR A 188 -16.31 29.30 -18.37
N LYS A 189 -15.34 28.46 -18.77
CA LYS A 189 -15.47 26.99 -18.95
C LYS A 189 -16.09 26.22 -17.78
N TYR A 190 -16.04 26.76 -16.56
CA TYR A 190 -16.55 26.11 -15.35
C TYR A 190 -18.08 26.15 -15.26
N TYR A 191 -18.78 26.99 -16.05
CA TYR A 191 -20.23 26.92 -16.21
C TYR A 191 -20.72 25.53 -16.66
N ASN A 192 -19.90 24.77 -17.40
CA ASN A 192 -20.23 23.42 -17.82
C ASN A 192 -20.57 22.47 -16.66
N LYS A 193 -20.03 22.68 -15.45
CA LYS A 193 -20.33 21.83 -14.28
C LYS A 193 -21.79 21.99 -13.79
N PRO A 194 -22.28 23.18 -13.36
CA PRO A 194 -23.68 23.35 -12.96
C PRO A 194 -24.66 23.15 -14.12
N PHE A 195 -24.42 23.77 -15.29
CA PHE A 195 -25.38 23.71 -16.40
C PHE A 195 -25.42 22.33 -17.07
N GLY A 196 -24.28 21.64 -17.20
CA GLY A 196 -24.22 20.27 -17.70
C GLY A 196 -24.90 19.29 -16.75
N LEU A 197 -24.75 19.48 -15.44
CA LEU A 197 -25.45 18.69 -14.41
C LEU A 197 -26.97 18.95 -14.44
N GLN A 198 -27.41 20.21 -14.55
CA GLN A 198 -28.82 20.56 -14.71
C GLN A 198 -29.43 19.91 -15.96
N HIS A 199 -28.70 19.95 -17.08
CA HIS A 199 -29.10 19.32 -18.33
C HIS A 199 -29.21 17.79 -18.19
N TRP A 200 -28.26 17.13 -17.55
CA TRP A 200 -28.35 15.68 -17.29
C TRP A 200 -29.51 15.33 -16.36
N MET A 201 -29.76 16.09 -15.29
CA MET A 201 -30.92 15.84 -14.41
C MET A 201 -32.25 16.03 -15.16
N LYS A 202 -32.39 17.06 -15.99
CA LYS A 202 -33.60 17.31 -16.79
C LYS A 202 -33.80 16.28 -17.90
N HIS A 203 -32.76 15.93 -18.67
CA HIS A 203 -32.92 15.15 -19.90
C HIS A 203 -32.50 13.68 -19.79
N GLY A 204 -31.52 13.36 -18.92
CA GLY A 204 -31.10 12.00 -18.63
C GLY A 204 -31.94 11.34 -17.54
N LEU A 205 -32.15 12.03 -16.42
CA LEU A 205 -32.94 11.52 -15.27
C LEU A 205 -34.41 11.97 -15.25
N LYS A 206 -34.84 12.83 -16.19
CA LYS A 206 -36.23 13.31 -16.35
C LYS A 206 -36.82 14.03 -15.11
N PHE A 207 -35.97 14.74 -14.36
CA PHE A 207 -36.45 15.60 -13.27
C PHE A 207 -37.34 16.72 -13.81
N GLY A 208 -38.56 16.78 -13.24
CA GLY A 208 -39.64 17.67 -13.68
C GLY A 208 -40.81 16.92 -14.30
N GLU A 209 -40.55 15.83 -15.05
CA GLU A 209 -41.60 15.04 -15.73
C GLU A 209 -42.16 13.92 -14.85
N ASN A 210 -41.31 13.25 -14.06
CA ASN A 210 -41.71 12.09 -13.25
C ASN A 210 -41.06 12.12 -11.85
N THR A 211 -41.49 13.05 -11.00
CA THR A 211 -40.83 13.40 -9.73
C THR A 211 -40.93 12.35 -8.61
N ARG A 212 -41.78 11.33 -8.74
CA ARG A 212 -42.03 10.31 -7.69
C ARG A 212 -41.01 9.17 -7.61
N THR A 213 -40.23 8.90 -8.66
CA THR A 213 -39.26 7.77 -8.64
C THR A 213 -37.82 8.24 -8.44
N ALA A 214 -37.40 9.28 -9.13
CA ALA A 214 -36.03 9.80 -9.03
C ALA A 214 -35.81 10.73 -7.81
N GLY A 215 -36.89 11.27 -7.21
CA GLY A 215 -36.79 12.27 -6.14
C GLY A 215 -36.03 11.81 -4.90
N ASP A 216 -36.13 10.53 -4.55
CA ASP A 216 -35.54 9.91 -3.37
C ASP A 216 -34.24 9.13 -3.69
N ALA A 217 -33.77 9.18 -4.95
CA ALA A 217 -32.44 8.70 -5.33
C ALA A 217 -31.35 9.58 -4.71
N ILE A 218 -30.12 9.07 -4.62
CA ILE A 218 -28.97 9.79 -4.03
C ILE A 218 -28.02 10.20 -5.14
N ILE A 219 -27.87 11.50 -5.33
CA ILE A 219 -27.02 12.10 -6.37
C ILE A 219 -25.71 12.55 -5.73
N MET A 220 -24.59 12.13 -6.32
CA MET A 220 -23.23 12.43 -5.88
C MET A 220 -22.50 13.20 -6.99
N ILE A 221 -21.78 14.27 -6.67
CA ILE A 221 -21.00 15.06 -7.64
C ILE A 221 -19.53 15.07 -7.23
N LEU A 222 -18.65 14.62 -8.14
CA LEU A 222 -17.20 14.64 -7.98
C LEU A 222 -16.54 15.42 -9.13
N ASP A 223 -15.24 15.71 -8.96
CA ASP A 223 -14.38 16.21 -10.04
C ASP A 223 -13.59 15.07 -10.71
N PRO A 224 -13.27 15.19 -12.01
CA PRO A 224 -12.69 14.12 -12.82
C PRO A 224 -11.25 13.74 -12.42
N ASP A 225 -10.56 14.59 -11.66
CA ASP A 225 -9.22 14.35 -11.12
C ASP A 225 -9.24 13.62 -9.75
N MET A 226 -10.43 13.35 -9.19
CA MET A 226 -10.58 12.58 -7.96
C MET A 226 -10.45 11.07 -8.22
N ILE A 227 -9.82 10.36 -7.29
CA ILE A 227 -9.67 8.89 -7.32
C ILE A 227 -10.47 8.26 -6.17
N LEU A 228 -11.39 7.37 -6.51
CA LEU A 228 -12.13 6.58 -5.53
C LEU A 228 -11.24 5.51 -4.90
N VAL A 229 -11.10 5.56 -3.58
CA VAL A 229 -10.31 4.59 -2.78
C VAL A 229 -11.17 3.57 -2.01
N ARG A 230 -12.48 3.82 -1.92
CA ARG A 230 -13.54 2.96 -1.38
C ARG A 230 -14.89 3.37 -2.02
N PRO A 231 -15.92 2.52 -2.04
CA PRO A 231 -17.23 2.92 -2.55
C PRO A 231 -17.86 4.03 -1.69
N MET A 232 -18.58 4.95 -2.36
CA MET A 232 -19.42 5.96 -1.72
C MET A 232 -20.87 5.47 -1.66
N THR A 233 -21.44 5.53 -0.46
CA THR A 233 -22.82 5.14 -0.12
C THR A 233 -23.62 6.38 0.32
N TYR A 234 -24.90 6.19 0.64
CA TYR A 234 -25.75 7.19 1.28
C TYR A 234 -25.83 7.07 2.81
N ASP A 235 -25.29 5.99 3.38
CA ASP A 235 -25.33 5.69 4.82
C ASP A 235 -23.91 5.61 5.39
N PHE A 236 -23.63 6.46 6.38
CA PHE A 236 -22.34 6.56 7.06
C PHE A 236 -22.38 6.09 8.53
N THR A 237 -23.52 5.56 9.00
CA THR A 237 -23.78 5.20 10.42
C THR A 237 -22.74 4.25 11.00
N ASN A 238 -22.23 3.32 10.19
CA ASN A 238 -21.22 2.33 10.58
C ASN A 238 -19.89 2.56 9.83
N THR A 239 -19.51 3.82 9.58
CA THR A 239 -18.32 4.17 8.81
C THR A 239 -17.41 5.15 9.55
N GLY A 240 -16.10 5.07 9.33
CA GLY A 240 -15.11 6.01 9.88
C GLY A 240 -15.10 7.39 9.22
N VAL A 241 -16.26 7.97 8.89
CA VAL A 241 -16.35 9.32 8.33
C VAL A 241 -16.11 10.34 9.44
N LEU A 242 -15.04 11.12 9.29
CA LEU A 242 -14.73 12.23 10.19
C LEU A 242 -15.63 13.43 9.84
N LEU A 243 -16.47 13.83 10.79
CA LEU A 243 -17.31 15.01 10.68
C LEU A 243 -16.57 16.26 11.17
N HIS A 244 -16.81 17.39 10.51
CA HIS A 244 -16.42 18.70 11.04
C HIS A 244 -17.17 18.99 12.36
N LYS A 245 -16.50 19.63 13.32
CA LYS A 245 -17.05 19.88 14.66
C LYS A 245 -18.01 21.07 14.68
N SER A 246 -19.18 20.91 14.07
CA SER A 246 -20.28 21.87 14.20
C SER A 246 -20.75 21.96 15.67
N ARG A 247 -21.07 23.17 16.14
CA ARG A 247 -21.60 23.41 17.52
C ARG A 247 -22.89 22.64 17.82
N ARG A 248 -23.61 22.21 16.78
CA ARG A 248 -24.86 21.42 16.87
C ARG A 248 -24.62 19.94 17.21
N GLY A 249 -23.35 19.50 17.28
CA GLY A 249 -22.98 18.09 17.40
C GLY A 249 -23.01 17.37 16.04
N PRO A 250 -22.71 16.05 16.00
CA PRO A 250 -22.95 15.23 14.82
C PRO A 250 -24.47 15.16 14.53
N PRO A 251 -24.87 14.97 13.25
CA PRO A 251 -26.28 14.79 12.92
C PRO A 251 -26.80 13.51 13.58
N LYS A 252 -28.07 13.53 14.03
CA LYS A 252 -28.72 12.37 14.67
C LYS A 252 -28.94 11.19 13.72
N ASP A 253 -28.94 11.47 12.42
CA ASP A 253 -28.96 10.48 11.36
C ASP A 253 -27.66 10.65 10.54
N MET A 254 -26.94 9.56 10.32
CA MET A 254 -25.69 9.54 9.55
C MET A 254 -25.93 9.21 8.08
N ARG A 255 -27.18 9.33 7.61
CA ARG A 255 -27.58 9.12 6.22
C ARG A 255 -27.80 10.44 5.49
N VAL A 256 -27.52 10.44 4.19
CA VAL A 256 -27.95 11.50 3.27
C VAL A 256 -29.48 11.38 3.14
N THR A 257 -30.21 12.36 3.67
CA THR A 257 -31.68 12.36 3.70
C THR A 257 -32.24 13.69 3.18
N HIS A 258 -33.56 13.78 2.98
CA HIS A 258 -34.17 14.98 2.41
C HIS A 258 -33.99 16.20 3.33
N GLY A 259 -33.44 17.29 2.78
CA GLY A 259 -33.08 18.48 3.54
C GLY A 259 -31.77 18.36 4.33
N GLN A 260 -31.04 17.25 4.19
CA GLN A 260 -29.73 17.01 4.80
C GLN A 260 -28.71 16.62 3.71
N PRO A 261 -28.27 17.57 2.86
CA PRO A 261 -27.16 17.36 1.95
C PRO A 261 -25.83 17.25 2.70
N TRP A 262 -24.90 16.48 2.16
CA TRP A 262 -23.54 16.28 2.67
C TRP A 262 -22.52 16.80 1.65
N ALA A 263 -21.38 17.29 2.13
CA ALA A 263 -20.26 17.74 1.31
C ALA A 263 -18.94 17.44 2.03
N SER A 264 -17.82 17.39 1.30
CA SER A 264 -16.51 17.44 1.93
C SER A 264 -16.27 18.82 2.53
N LEU A 265 -15.67 18.91 3.72
CA LEU A 265 -15.16 20.18 4.22
C LEU A 265 -14.04 20.65 3.28
N TYR A 266 -14.16 21.85 2.73
CA TYR A 266 -13.19 22.44 1.81
C TYR A 266 -12.69 23.77 2.41
N GLY A 267 -11.37 23.99 2.38
CA GLY A 267 -10.68 24.99 3.21
C GLY A 267 -10.93 26.47 2.92
N PHE A 268 -12.06 26.83 2.30
CA PHE A 268 -12.42 28.21 1.94
C PHE A 268 -12.90 29.07 3.12
N GLY A 269 -13.28 28.45 4.25
CA GLY A 269 -13.86 29.15 5.40
C GLY A 269 -15.15 29.89 5.03
N ASP A 270 -15.28 31.13 5.48
CA ASP A 270 -16.36 32.07 5.13
C ASP A 270 -16.18 32.73 3.76
N GLY A 271 -15.13 32.39 3.00
CA GLY A 271 -14.82 32.95 1.68
C GLY A 271 -16.02 33.09 0.73
N PRO A 272 -16.90 32.07 0.56
CA PRO A 272 -18.10 32.16 -0.29
C PRO A 272 -19.13 33.21 0.15
N PHE A 273 -19.08 33.68 1.41
CA PHE A 273 -19.98 34.68 1.98
C PHE A 273 -19.35 36.09 2.06
N ARG A 274 -18.06 36.24 1.72
CA ARG A 274 -17.35 37.53 1.68
C ARG A 274 -17.53 38.30 0.36
N ILE A 275 -18.23 37.73 -0.61
CA ILE A 275 -18.63 38.41 -1.86
C ILE A 275 -19.86 39.29 -1.61
N ASP A 276 -20.23 40.15 -2.56
CA ASP A 276 -21.49 40.91 -2.47
C ASP A 276 -22.71 39.99 -2.64
N LEU A 277 -23.17 39.44 -1.52
CA LEU A 277 -24.36 38.61 -1.47
C LEU A 277 -25.64 39.36 -1.87
N LYS A 278 -25.70 40.69 -1.75
CA LYS A 278 -26.87 41.48 -2.20
C LYS A 278 -26.93 41.55 -3.71
N HIS A 279 -25.79 41.67 -4.39
CA HIS A 279 -25.71 41.56 -5.85
C HIS A 279 -26.01 40.12 -6.33
N VAL A 280 -25.44 39.11 -5.67
CA VAL A 280 -25.64 37.71 -6.03
C VAL A 280 -27.11 37.28 -5.84
N PHE A 281 -27.73 37.61 -4.71
CA PHE A 281 -29.15 37.31 -4.43
C PHE A 281 -30.11 38.46 -4.77
N ALA A 282 -29.77 39.33 -5.74
CA ALA A 282 -30.59 40.50 -6.08
C ALA A 282 -32.03 40.19 -6.53
N ASN A 283 -32.31 38.95 -6.96
CA ASN A 283 -33.66 38.48 -7.31
C ASN A 283 -34.35 37.68 -6.19
N HIS A 284 -33.65 37.43 -5.08
CA HIS A 284 -34.05 36.56 -3.97
C HIS A 284 -33.73 37.27 -2.65
N THR A 285 -34.28 38.47 -2.47
CA THR A 285 -33.97 39.38 -1.34
C THR A 285 -34.46 38.86 0.02
N ASP A 286 -35.33 37.86 0.00
CA ASP A 286 -35.85 37.07 1.12
C ASP A 286 -35.09 35.75 1.35
N SER A 287 -34.06 35.46 0.54
CA SER A 287 -33.27 34.23 0.62
C SER A 287 -32.69 34.01 2.02
N PRO A 288 -32.93 32.84 2.66
CA PRO A 288 -32.31 32.50 3.93
C PRO A 288 -30.78 32.54 3.93
N ALA A 289 -30.13 32.45 2.77
CA ALA A 289 -28.68 32.59 2.62
C ALA A 289 -28.17 33.98 3.07
N LEU A 290 -29.01 35.02 2.97
CA LEU A 290 -28.71 36.39 3.41
C LEU A 290 -28.75 36.55 4.94
N LEU A 291 -29.27 35.55 5.67
CA LEU A 291 -29.48 35.58 7.12
C LEU A 291 -28.61 34.57 7.89
N VAL A 292 -27.74 33.81 7.21
CA VAL A 292 -26.86 32.81 7.84
C VAL A 292 -25.77 33.52 8.68
N PRO A 293 -25.67 33.30 10.00
CA PRO A 293 -24.61 33.88 10.83
C PRO A 293 -23.21 33.41 10.41
N ASN A 294 -22.19 34.27 10.54
CA ASN A 294 -20.81 33.96 10.10
C ASN A 294 -20.24 32.65 10.67
N GLU A 295 -20.62 32.24 11.87
CA GLU A 295 -20.22 30.95 12.45
C GLU A 295 -20.89 29.75 11.76
N GLU A 296 -22.14 29.89 11.34
CA GLU A 296 -22.86 28.85 10.58
C GLU A 296 -22.31 28.74 9.15
N GLN A 297 -21.95 29.87 8.52
CA GLN A 297 -21.31 29.92 7.20
C GLN A 297 -20.07 29.00 7.15
N ILE A 298 -19.14 29.17 8.09
CA ILE A 298 -17.90 28.37 8.18
C ILE A 298 -18.22 26.90 8.50
N ASN A 299 -19.10 26.65 9.47
CA ASN A 299 -19.27 25.29 10.00
C ASN A 299 -20.16 24.38 9.15
N ASN A 300 -21.12 24.94 8.40
CA ASN A 300 -22.14 24.15 7.70
C ASN A 300 -22.18 24.43 6.17
N TYR A 301 -21.53 25.48 5.68
CA TYR A 301 -21.56 25.87 4.25
C TYR A 301 -20.19 25.99 3.56
N ALA A 302 -19.07 25.76 4.26
CA ALA A 302 -17.72 25.64 3.67
C ALA A 302 -17.50 24.28 2.95
N GLY A 303 -18.46 23.91 2.10
CA GLY A 303 -18.51 22.62 1.41
C GLY A 303 -17.80 22.61 0.06
N GLY A 304 -17.26 21.45 -0.29
CA GLY A 304 -16.68 21.13 -1.59
C GLY A 304 -16.96 19.69 -2.01
N PRO A 305 -16.53 19.28 -3.21
CA PRO A 305 -16.76 17.93 -3.71
C PRO A 305 -15.95 16.89 -2.91
N PRO A 306 -16.44 15.64 -2.73
CA PRO A 306 -17.75 15.13 -3.16
C PRO A 306 -18.94 15.85 -2.50
N TYR A 307 -19.92 16.25 -3.32
CA TYR A 307 -21.24 16.73 -2.86
C TYR A 307 -22.25 15.59 -2.96
N MET A 308 -23.18 15.47 -2.01
CA MET A 308 -24.15 14.36 -1.95
C MET A 308 -25.49 14.88 -1.43
N ALA A 309 -26.59 14.57 -2.12
CA ALA A 309 -27.94 14.94 -1.67
C ALA A 309 -29.01 14.00 -2.24
N THR A 310 -30.25 14.10 -1.77
CA THR A 310 -31.38 13.47 -2.48
C THR A 310 -31.55 14.08 -3.88
N GLY A 311 -32.20 13.36 -4.78
CA GLY A 311 -32.50 13.83 -6.13
C GLY A 311 -33.27 15.14 -6.13
N ARG A 312 -34.25 15.28 -5.23
CA ARG A 312 -35.03 16.52 -5.05
C ARG A 312 -34.15 17.68 -4.58
N ASP A 313 -33.33 17.47 -3.56
CA ASP A 313 -32.46 18.52 -3.01
C ASP A 313 -31.36 18.91 -4.01
N MET A 314 -30.74 17.93 -4.66
CA MET A 314 -29.72 18.20 -5.68
C MET A 314 -30.30 18.98 -6.85
N PHE A 315 -31.52 18.66 -7.29
CA PHE A 315 -32.17 19.43 -8.36
C PHE A 315 -32.43 20.88 -7.95
N ALA A 316 -32.88 21.13 -6.71
CA ALA A 316 -33.06 22.48 -6.18
C ALA A 316 -31.73 23.24 -6.08
N ILE A 317 -30.69 22.62 -5.51
CA ILE A 317 -29.33 23.17 -5.41
C ILE A 317 -28.78 23.52 -6.79
N VAL A 318 -28.90 22.62 -7.76
CA VAL A 318 -28.35 22.80 -9.12
C VAL A 318 -29.11 23.86 -9.91
N ASN A 319 -30.43 23.98 -9.75
CA ASN A 319 -31.19 25.07 -10.35
C ASN A 319 -30.75 26.44 -9.82
N MET A 320 -30.58 26.57 -8.49
CA MET A 320 -30.07 27.80 -7.87
C MET A 320 -28.60 28.06 -8.25
N TRP A 321 -27.77 27.03 -8.32
CA TRP A 321 -26.36 27.14 -8.73
C TRP A 321 -26.24 27.69 -10.17
N CYS A 322 -27.10 27.24 -11.10
CA CYS A 322 -27.17 27.79 -12.45
C CYS A 322 -27.55 29.28 -12.47
N GLU A 323 -28.45 29.75 -11.59
CA GLU A 323 -28.86 31.16 -11.55
C GLU A 323 -27.80 32.07 -10.90
N LEU A 324 -27.13 31.58 -9.85
CA LEU A 324 -26.17 32.38 -9.08
C LEU A 324 -24.77 32.39 -9.68
N VAL A 325 -24.31 31.30 -10.34
CA VAL A 325 -22.92 31.20 -10.82
C VAL A 325 -22.48 32.33 -11.76
N PRO A 326 -23.32 32.89 -12.66
CA PRO A 326 -22.91 34.02 -13.50
C PRO A 326 -22.72 35.31 -12.69
N ARG A 327 -23.58 35.53 -11.69
CA ARG A 327 -23.51 36.70 -10.78
C ARG A 327 -22.29 36.62 -9.88
N VAL A 328 -22.00 35.42 -9.35
CA VAL A 328 -20.78 35.14 -8.56
C VAL A 328 -19.54 35.34 -9.43
N HIS A 329 -19.51 34.84 -10.66
CA HIS A 329 -18.39 35.05 -11.58
C HIS A 329 -18.17 36.54 -11.88
N HIS A 330 -19.24 37.29 -12.16
CA HIS A 330 -19.19 38.74 -12.38
C HIS A 330 -18.59 39.49 -11.18
N VAL A 331 -19.02 39.20 -9.95
CA VAL A 331 -18.47 39.82 -8.73
C VAL A 331 -16.99 39.45 -8.52
N TYR A 332 -16.60 38.19 -8.70
CA TYR A 332 -15.20 37.78 -8.60
C TYR A 332 -14.30 38.45 -9.66
N LYS A 333 -14.80 38.65 -10.88
CA LYS A 333 -14.08 39.34 -11.97
C LYS A 333 -13.74 40.78 -11.58
N HIS A 334 -14.70 41.51 -11.00
CA HIS A 334 -14.47 42.87 -10.48
C HIS A 334 -13.54 42.90 -9.27
N LEU A 335 -13.72 42.00 -8.29
CA LEU A 335 -12.85 41.93 -7.10
C LEU A 335 -11.39 41.62 -7.47
N LEU A 336 -11.15 40.73 -8.43
CA LEU A 336 -9.82 40.43 -8.94
C LEU A 336 -9.23 41.60 -9.75
N GLY A 337 -10.06 42.31 -10.54
CA GLY A 337 -9.67 43.54 -11.21
C GLY A 337 -9.23 44.63 -10.23
N GLU A 338 -10.05 44.92 -9.22
CA GLU A 338 -9.71 45.87 -8.17
C GLU A 338 -8.46 45.47 -7.37
N MET A 339 -8.29 44.20 -7.05
CA MET A 339 -7.06 43.71 -6.40
C MET A 339 -5.85 43.93 -7.31
N TYR A 340 -5.97 43.64 -8.60
CA TYR A 340 -4.90 43.84 -9.57
C TYR A 340 -4.52 45.32 -9.69
N ASP A 341 -5.51 46.22 -9.80
CA ASP A 341 -5.27 47.67 -9.85
C ASP A 341 -4.73 48.24 -8.53
N LYS A 342 -5.14 47.71 -7.38
CA LYS A 342 -4.57 48.05 -6.06
C LYS A 342 -3.11 47.59 -5.94
N ILE A 343 -2.78 46.39 -6.43
CA ILE A 343 -1.40 45.88 -6.48
C ILE A 343 -0.56 46.73 -7.45
N VAL A 344 -1.02 46.94 -8.69
CA VAL A 344 -0.33 47.73 -9.71
C VAL A 344 -0.12 49.18 -9.28
N SER A 345 -1.10 49.81 -8.63
CA SER A 345 -0.94 51.17 -8.08
C SER A 345 0.01 51.24 -6.89
N SER A 346 0.04 50.22 -6.02
CA SER A 346 1.03 50.12 -4.94
C SER A 346 2.48 49.99 -5.47
N ILE A 347 2.67 49.22 -6.55
CA ILE A 347 3.96 49.04 -7.23
C ILE A 347 4.32 50.28 -8.08
N GLY A 348 3.33 51.03 -8.56
CA GLY A 348 3.48 52.26 -9.36
C GLY A 348 4.08 53.47 -8.63
N GLY A 349 4.48 53.33 -7.36
CA GLY A 349 4.94 54.38 -6.45
C GLY A 349 6.25 55.11 -6.79
N ARG A 350 6.69 55.17 -8.06
CA ARG A 350 7.84 56.02 -8.48
C ARG A 350 7.73 56.46 -9.96
N ARG A 351 7.05 57.59 -10.21
CA ARG A 351 7.19 58.31 -11.48
C ARG A 351 8.61 58.86 -11.65
N ARG A 352 9.37 58.32 -12.60
CA ARG A 352 10.37 59.10 -13.36
C ARG A 352 9.98 59.14 -14.83
N SER A 353 9.97 60.35 -15.39
CA SER A 353 9.66 60.58 -16.79
C SER A 353 10.70 59.92 -17.68
N HIS A 354 10.26 59.10 -18.64
CA HIS A 354 11.02 58.78 -19.84
C HIS A 354 10.07 58.62 -21.05
N ARG A 355 10.58 58.95 -22.24
CA ARG A 355 9.79 59.04 -23.48
C ARG A 355 9.26 57.66 -23.91
N ARG A 356 8.00 57.63 -24.36
CA ARG A 356 7.47 56.51 -25.18
C ARG A 356 8.20 56.47 -26.53
N SER A 357 9.12 55.53 -26.72
CA SER A 357 9.43 54.98 -28.04
C SER A 357 8.52 53.78 -28.33
N LYS A 358 7.91 53.72 -29.52
CA LYS A 358 7.04 52.60 -29.92
C LYS A 358 7.88 51.49 -30.55
N LEU A 359 8.44 50.58 -29.75
CA LEU A 359 8.95 49.32 -30.28
C LEU A 359 7.78 48.35 -30.45
N LYS A 360 7.41 48.03 -31.71
CA LYS A 360 6.46 46.95 -32.00
C LYS A 360 7.19 45.62 -31.90
N VAL A 361 7.01 44.90 -30.79
CA VAL A 361 7.33 43.46 -30.75
C VAL A 361 6.24 42.73 -31.54
N THR A 362 6.64 41.95 -32.55
CA THR A 362 5.70 41.16 -33.36
C THR A 362 5.62 39.71 -32.83
N PRO A 363 4.55 38.95 -33.12
CA PRO A 363 4.40 37.58 -32.63
C PRO A 363 5.56 36.65 -33.04
N GLU A 364 6.12 36.84 -34.25
CA GLU A 364 7.27 36.07 -34.74
C GLU A 364 8.52 36.36 -33.91
N SER A 365 8.68 37.58 -33.39
CA SER A 365 9.79 37.95 -32.50
C SER A 365 9.74 37.18 -31.17
N ILE A 366 8.55 36.95 -30.64
CA ILE A 366 8.32 36.19 -29.40
C ILE A 366 8.51 34.70 -29.65
N LEU A 367 7.96 34.17 -30.76
CA LEU A 367 8.16 32.79 -31.18
C LEU A 367 9.64 32.45 -31.42
N LEU A 368 10.39 33.35 -32.07
CA LEU A 368 11.84 33.18 -32.27
C LEU A 368 12.60 33.18 -30.94
N GLY A 369 12.23 34.07 -29.99
CA GLY A 369 12.81 34.08 -28.65
C GLY A 369 12.54 32.80 -27.86
N VAL A 370 11.30 32.31 -27.86
CA VAL A 370 10.92 31.04 -27.20
C VAL A 370 11.59 29.85 -27.89
N PHE A 371 11.68 29.83 -29.22
CA PHE A 371 12.36 28.77 -29.96
C PHE A 371 13.87 28.76 -29.68
N LEU A 372 14.53 29.92 -29.59
CA LEU A 372 15.95 30.00 -29.23
C LEU A 372 16.20 29.57 -27.78
N VAL A 373 15.33 29.91 -26.83
CA VAL A 373 15.42 29.42 -25.45
C VAL A 373 15.22 27.90 -25.40
N TRP A 374 14.22 27.36 -26.11
CA TRP A 374 14.00 25.92 -26.21
C TRP A 374 15.18 25.19 -26.85
N LEU A 375 15.72 25.73 -27.95
CA LEU A 375 16.89 25.18 -28.62
C LEU A 375 18.13 25.18 -27.72
N LEU A 376 18.37 26.24 -26.95
CA LEU A 376 19.46 26.31 -25.96
C LEU A 376 19.26 25.33 -24.79
N VAL A 377 18.02 25.10 -24.36
CA VAL A 377 17.69 24.06 -23.37
C VAL A 377 17.94 22.67 -23.95
N CYS A 378 17.49 22.38 -25.17
CA CYS A 378 17.76 21.11 -25.85
C CYS A 378 19.25 20.87 -26.10
N ILE A 379 20.01 21.89 -26.49
CA ILE A 379 21.47 21.83 -26.62
C ILE A 379 22.12 21.54 -25.26
N LYS A 380 21.68 22.18 -24.16
CA LYS A 380 22.18 21.84 -22.82
C LYS A 380 21.82 20.41 -22.39
N PHE A 381 20.61 19.92 -22.66
CA PHE A 381 20.24 18.54 -22.36
C PHE A 381 21.04 17.52 -23.19
N TYR A 382 21.31 17.83 -24.46
CA TYR A 382 22.14 16.99 -25.34
C TYR A 382 23.61 16.98 -24.91
N LEU A 383 24.16 18.12 -24.48
CA LEU A 383 25.54 18.24 -23.97
C LEU A 383 25.72 17.74 -22.52
N LEU A 384 24.64 17.38 -21.81
CA LEU A 384 24.67 16.77 -20.49
C LEU A 384 24.31 15.26 -20.51
N GLY A 385 23.97 14.73 -21.69
CA GLY A 385 23.52 13.35 -21.90
C GLY A 385 24.63 12.41 -22.39
N ASP A 386 25.74 12.31 -21.66
CA ASP A 386 26.86 11.44 -22.05
C ASP A 386 26.51 9.96 -21.82
N LEU A 387 26.17 9.25 -22.90
CA LEU A 387 25.62 7.89 -22.87
C LEU A 387 26.40 6.97 -23.81
N GLN A 388 27.59 6.56 -23.40
CA GLN A 388 28.38 5.57 -24.12
C GLN A 388 27.88 4.15 -23.85
N LEU A 389 27.20 3.56 -24.84
CA LEU A 389 27.00 2.12 -24.93
C LEU A 389 28.34 1.42 -25.25
N PRO A 390 28.78 0.41 -24.50
CA PRO A 390 30.03 -0.28 -24.78
C PRO A 390 29.89 -1.30 -25.91
N GLN A 391 30.78 -1.21 -26.90
CA GLN A 391 31.17 -2.35 -27.72
C GLN A 391 32.68 -2.61 -27.58
N ILE A 392 32.99 -3.74 -26.91
CA ILE A 392 33.97 -4.78 -27.31
C ILE A 392 34.70 -4.44 -28.63
N ASN A 393 36.05 -4.34 -28.71
CA ASN A 393 37.08 -5.06 -27.94
C ASN A 393 38.48 -4.38 -27.92
N ASP A 394 39.36 -4.93 -27.07
CA ASP A 394 40.84 -5.03 -27.17
C ASP A 394 41.79 -3.80 -27.23
N ASP A 395 42.33 -3.48 -26.05
CA ASP A 395 43.77 -3.52 -25.69
C ASP A 395 44.75 -2.31 -25.87
N SER A 396 45.60 -2.12 -24.83
CA SER A 396 46.81 -1.28 -24.68
C SER A 396 46.68 0.27 -24.71
N GLY A 397 47.43 1.03 -23.87
CA GLY A 397 47.41 2.51 -24.02
C GLY A 397 48.16 3.53 -23.13
N SER A 398 48.55 3.27 -21.86
CA SER A 398 49.54 4.10 -21.10
C SER A 398 49.35 5.64 -20.83
N LYS A 399 49.16 5.97 -19.53
CA LYS A 399 49.76 7.11 -18.74
C LYS A 399 49.18 8.55 -18.70
N ASN A 400 49.22 9.09 -17.46
CA ASN A 400 49.37 10.50 -16.97
C ASN A 400 48.32 11.56 -17.39
N GLY A 401 47.80 12.45 -16.54
CA GLY A 401 48.02 12.76 -15.11
C GLY A 401 48.03 14.29 -14.86
N GLY A 402 47.31 14.84 -13.86
CA GLY A 402 47.29 16.30 -13.65
C GLY A 402 46.48 16.86 -12.44
N ARG A 403 47.03 17.89 -11.79
CA ARG A 403 46.54 18.66 -10.62
C ARG A 403 46.24 20.13 -11.04
N ASN A 404 45.52 21.01 -10.33
CA ASN A 404 44.78 21.06 -9.04
C ASN A 404 43.62 22.13 -9.21
N ASN A 405 42.88 22.69 -8.24
CA ASN A 405 43.01 22.78 -6.78
C ASN A 405 41.67 22.63 -6.01
N ALA A 406 41.06 23.73 -5.54
CA ALA A 406 39.95 23.82 -4.58
C ALA A 406 39.33 25.25 -4.55
N GLU A 407 38.38 25.46 -3.62
CA GLU A 407 37.71 26.72 -3.18
C GLU A 407 36.50 27.23 -3.99
N SER A 408 35.42 27.77 -3.42
CA SER A 408 34.50 27.38 -2.31
C SER A 408 33.67 28.61 -1.86
N ASN A 409 32.37 28.39 -1.56
CA ASN A 409 31.41 29.21 -0.77
C ASN A 409 30.23 29.85 -1.54
N GLY A 410 29.01 29.78 -0.96
CA GLY A 410 27.82 30.50 -1.45
C GLY A 410 26.45 29.84 -1.19
N ASN A 411 26.07 29.61 0.07
CA ASN A 411 24.85 28.89 0.50
C ASN A 411 23.49 29.39 -0.04
N GLY A 412 22.52 28.46 -0.12
CA GLY A 412 21.09 28.70 0.15
C GLY A 412 20.17 28.93 -1.07
N GLU A 413 18.97 28.34 -1.16
CA GLU A 413 18.31 27.36 -0.27
C GLU A 413 17.27 26.50 -1.03
N ASN A 414 16.72 25.48 -0.36
CA ASN A 414 15.80 24.45 -0.89
C ASN A 414 14.33 24.99 -1.03
N SER A 415 13.31 24.27 -1.52
CA SER A 415 13.04 22.82 -1.47
C SER A 415 11.98 22.34 -2.47
N GLY A 416 11.96 21.02 -2.70
CA GLY A 416 10.81 20.26 -3.18
C GLY A 416 10.76 18.91 -2.46
N ASP A 417 9.57 18.43 -2.10
CA ASP A 417 9.40 17.23 -1.25
C ASP A 417 9.97 15.96 -1.90
N ASN A 418 10.95 15.34 -1.26
CA ASN A 418 11.51 14.06 -1.67
C ASN A 418 11.14 12.97 -0.65
N PHE A 419 10.47 11.90 -1.10
CA PHE A 419 10.06 10.79 -0.22
C PHE A 419 11.25 9.86 0.05
N PRO A 420 11.50 9.43 1.31
CA PRO A 420 12.66 8.60 1.62
C PRO A 420 12.52 7.19 1.03
N GLU A 421 13.60 6.65 0.46
CA GLU A 421 13.58 5.29 -0.09
C GLU A 421 13.56 4.24 1.03
N HIS A 422 12.76 3.19 0.84
CA HIS A 422 12.53 2.15 1.86
C HIS A 422 13.39 0.91 1.59
N TYR A 423 13.93 0.30 2.64
CA TYR A 423 14.77 -0.89 2.56
C TYR A 423 14.40 -1.91 3.65
N MET A 424 13.57 -2.88 3.29
CA MET A 424 13.18 -3.98 4.18
C MET A 424 14.18 -5.13 4.09
N THR A 425 14.53 -5.73 5.23
CA THR A 425 15.40 -6.90 5.27
C THR A 425 15.04 -7.88 6.40
N PHE A 426 15.41 -9.14 6.21
CA PHE A 426 15.23 -10.23 7.17
C PHE A 426 16.42 -11.19 7.08
N SER A 427 16.89 -11.70 8.22
CA SER A 427 18.06 -12.60 8.29
C SER A 427 17.64 -14.07 8.37
N THR A 428 18.42 -14.94 7.73
CA THR A 428 18.11 -16.38 7.56
C THR A 428 19.37 -17.23 7.52
N ALA A 429 19.22 -18.50 7.92
CA ALA A 429 20.15 -19.56 7.55
C ALA A 429 19.75 -20.21 6.21
N CYS A 430 20.68 -20.90 5.55
CA CYS A 430 20.50 -21.43 4.19
C CYS A 430 19.83 -22.83 4.14
N SER A 431 18.90 -23.12 5.06
CA SER A 431 18.18 -24.39 5.10
C SER A 431 16.90 -24.38 4.26
N SER A 432 16.44 -25.54 3.78
CA SER A 432 15.16 -25.66 3.06
C SER A 432 13.97 -25.11 3.84
N SER A 433 13.93 -25.32 5.17
CA SER A 433 12.89 -24.74 6.04
C SER A 433 12.87 -23.21 6.05
N GLN A 434 14.01 -22.56 5.86
CA GLN A 434 14.14 -21.10 5.79
C GLN A 434 13.90 -20.59 4.37
N ASN A 435 14.13 -21.41 3.34
CA ASN A 435 13.88 -21.05 1.95
C ASN A 435 12.39 -20.88 1.66
N TRP A 436 11.52 -21.78 2.16
CA TRP A 436 10.08 -21.57 2.01
C TRP A 436 9.58 -20.36 2.81
N GLN A 437 10.09 -20.13 4.04
CA GLN A 437 9.76 -18.95 4.85
C GLN A 437 10.16 -17.65 4.13
N SER A 438 11.35 -17.62 3.52
CA SER A 438 11.83 -16.49 2.72
C SER A 438 10.94 -16.22 1.50
N PHE A 439 10.48 -17.28 0.83
CA PHE A 439 9.55 -17.15 -0.28
C PHE A 439 8.17 -16.64 0.18
N MET A 440 7.63 -17.11 1.31
CA MET A 440 6.41 -16.52 1.90
C MET A 440 6.60 -15.03 2.15
N PHE A 441 7.72 -14.62 2.74
CA PHE A 441 8.02 -13.23 3.03
C PHE A 441 8.04 -12.36 1.76
N PHE A 442 8.78 -12.77 0.72
CA PHE A 442 8.80 -12.07 -0.57
C PHE A 442 7.42 -12.04 -1.24
N TYR A 443 6.69 -13.15 -1.20
CA TYR A 443 5.36 -13.25 -1.80
C TYR A 443 4.37 -12.27 -1.16
N TYR A 444 4.36 -12.18 0.18
CA TYR A 444 3.48 -11.25 0.88
C TYR A 444 3.96 -9.79 0.78
N ALA A 445 5.26 -9.53 0.75
CA ALA A 445 5.77 -8.20 0.40
C ALA A 445 5.30 -7.73 -0.99
N HIS A 446 5.25 -8.63 -1.97
CA HIS A 446 4.65 -8.34 -3.28
C HIS A 446 3.13 -8.14 -3.18
N LYS A 447 2.39 -9.06 -2.55
CA LYS A 447 0.92 -8.97 -2.42
C LYS A 447 0.46 -7.67 -1.75
N VAL A 448 1.12 -7.21 -0.69
CA VAL A 448 0.79 -5.95 0.00
C VAL A 448 1.36 -4.71 -0.70
N SER A 449 2.04 -4.85 -1.84
CA SER A 449 2.73 -3.77 -2.54
C SER A 449 3.72 -3.00 -1.65
N GLN A 450 4.55 -3.74 -0.89
CA GLN A 450 5.56 -3.18 0.02
C GLN A 450 6.48 -2.19 -0.72
N PRO A 451 6.53 -0.90 -0.33
CA PRO A 451 7.41 0.07 -0.96
C PRO A 451 8.89 -0.25 -0.73
N GLY A 452 9.71 0.13 -1.73
CA GLY A 452 11.16 0.08 -1.67
C GLY A 452 11.77 -1.25 -2.09
N TYR A 453 12.90 -1.59 -1.48
CA TYR A 453 13.62 -2.84 -1.69
C TYR A 453 13.32 -3.85 -0.58
N VAL A 454 13.38 -5.15 -0.90
CA VAL A 454 13.28 -6.24 0.08
C VAL A 454 14.49 -7.16 -0.09
N THR A 455 15.33 -7.30 0.93
CA THR A 455 16.57 -8.08 0.86
C THR A 455 16.60 -9.21 1.88
N ARG A 456 16.68 -10.47 1.41
CA ARG A 456 17.03 -11.61 2.27
C ARG A 456 18.51 -11.55 2.60
N ILE A 457 18.86 -11.53 3.88
CA ILE A 457 20.23 -11.80 4.34
C ILE A 457 20.35 -13.31 4.60
N ALA A 458 21.33 -13.95 3.97
CA ALA A 458 21.52 -15.40 3.99
C ALA A 458 22.92 -15.75 4.49
N SER A 459 23.01 -16.13 5.76
CA SER A 459 24.27 -16.36 6.46
C SER A 459 24.70 -17.82 6.45
N GLY A 460 25.99 -18.07 6.25
CA GLY A 460 26.60 -19.40 6.36
C GLY A 460 26.31 -20.35 5.19
N CYS A 461 25.90 -19.84 4.02
CA CYS A 461 25.67 -20.68 2.84
C CYS A 461 27.00 -21.25 2.30
N SER A 462 27.08 -22.57 2.12
CA SER A 462 28.10 -23.17 1.24
C SER A 462 27.91 -22.70 -0.20
N GLN A 463 28.95 -22.75 -1.04
CA GLN A 463 28.88 -22.26 -2.43
C GLN A 463 27.68 -22.85 -3.20
N LYS A 464 27.48 -24.17 -3.11
CA LYS A 464 26.32 -24.85 -3.72
C LYS A 464 24.98 -24.24 -3.27
N GLN A 465 24.82 -23.92 -1.99
CA GLN A 465 23.60 -23.27 -1.49
C GLN A 465 23.47 -21.83 -1.97
N GLN A 466 24.58 -21.12 -2.18
CA GLN A 466 24.55 -19.78 -2.80
C GLN A 466 24.11 -19.89 -4.26
N ASP A 467 24.68 -20.83 -5.02
CA ASP A 467 24.33 -21.08 -6.43
C ASP A 467 22.85 -21.46 -6.59
N GLU A 468 22.36 -22.39 -5.75
CA GLU A 468 20.95 -22.79 -5.68
C GLU A 468 20.03 -21.61 -5.34
N LEU A 469 20.43 -20.76 -4.38
CA LEU A 469 19.64 -19.59 -3.98
C LEU A 469 19.68 -18.46 -5.02
N VAL A 470 20.79 -18.24 -5.72
CA VAL A 470 20.89 -17.30 -6.85
C VAL A 470 20.02 -17.78 -8.01
N ALA A 471 20.05 -19.08 -8.33
CA ALA A 471 19.18 -19.67 -9.35
C ALA A 471 17.70 -19.48 -8.98
N PHE A 472 17.30 -19.84 -7.76
CA PHE A 472 15.95 -19.64 -7.23
C PHE A 472 15.50 -18.18 -7.26
N HIS A 473 16.37 -17.25 -6.86
CA HIS A 473 16.08 -15.83 -6.87
C HIS A 473 15.88 -15.31 -8.30
N LYS A 474 16.74 -15.73 -9.24
CA LYS A 474 16.68 -15.37 -10.66
C LYS A 474 15.47 -15.94 -11.39
N THR A 475 15.01 -17.15 -11.05
CA THR A 475 13.87 -17.81 -11.74
C THR A 475 12.52 -17.53 -11.10
N THR A 476 12.47 -17.26 -9.80
CA THR A 476 11.22 -17.18 -9.02
C THR A 476 11.01 -15.81 -8.38
N ILE A 477 11.95 -15.32 -7.57
CA ILE A 477 11.75 -14.08 -6.80
C ILE A 477 11.76 -12.84 -7.72
N SER A 478 12.56 -12.86 -8.78
CA SER A 478 12.58 -11.84 -9.84
C SER A 478 11.21 -11.60 -10.50
N LYS A 479 10.36 -12.64 -10.57
CA LYS A 479 8.98 -12.55 -11.10
C LYS A 479 8.04 -11.75 -10.19
N LEU A 480 8.35 -11.66 -8.89
CA LEU A 480 7.59 -10.86 -7.92
C LEU A 480 8.01 -9.38 -7.98
N SER A 481 9.32 -9.10 -7.99
CA SER A 481 9.83 -7.74 -8.09
C SER A 481 11.31 -7.69 -8.47
N SER A 482 11.68 -6.75 -9.33
CA SER A 482 13.08 -6.39 -9.60
C SER A 482 13.76 -5.67 -8.43
N LYS A 483 13.00 -5.17 -7.43
CA LYS A 483 13.52 -4.59 -6.19
C LYS A 483 13.73 -5.63 -5.07
N PHE A 484 13.51 -6.92 -5.33
CA PHE A 484 13.79 -7.98 -4.35
C PHE A 484 15.19 -8.55 -4.57
N GLY A 485 15.96 -8.71 -3.49
CA GLY A 485 17.37 -9.10 -3.51
C GLY A 485 17.73 -10.17 -2.48
N ILE A 486 18.93 -10.74 -2.65
CA ILE A 486 19.56 -11.63 -1.67
C ILE A 486 21.00 -11.16 -1.43
N HIS A 487 21.42 -11.17 -0.17
CA HIS A 487 22.77 -10.80 0.27
C HIS A 487 23.36 -11.94 1.09
N PHE A 488 24.53 -12.44 0.69
CA PHE A 488 25.21 -13.53 1.40
C PHE A 488 26.21 -13.00 2.43
N THR A 489 26.35 -13.72 3.55
CA THR A 489 27.33 -13.41 4.59
C THR A 489 28.04 -14.67 5.09
N PRO A 490 29.22 -14.54 5.74
CA PRO A 490 29.76 -15.59 6.61
C PRO A 490 28.74 -16.09 7.63
N ASP A 491 29.01 -17.25 8.23
CA ASP A 491 28.33 -17.68 9.46
C ASP A 491 28.95 -16.98 10.66
N PHE A 492 28.13 -16.23 11.39
CA PHE A 492 28.50 -15.49 12.58
C PHE A 492 28.11 -16.20 13.88
N ALA A 493 27.51 -17.40 13.81
CA ALA A 493 27.04 -18.15 14.97
C ALA A 493 28.12 -18.40 16.05
N LYS A 494 29.40 -18.38 15.67
CA LYS A 494 30.53 -18.83 16.51
C LYS A 494 31.48 -17.72 16.98
N ILE A 495 31.05 -16.46 16.91
CA ILE A 495 31.88 -15.30 17.32
C ILE A 495 32.34 -15.38 18.79
N SER A 496 31.50 -15.84 19.71
CA SER A 496 31.86 -16.05 21.13
C SER A 496 32.51 -17.41 21.44
N GLY A 497 32.76 -18.24 20.42
CA GLY A 497 33.33 -19.59 20.56
C GLY A 497 32.33 -20.70 20.87
N ASP A 498 31.12 -20.37 21.31
CA ASP A 498 29.95 -21.26 21.36
C ASP A 498 29.01 -21.05 20.15
N ASP A 499 28.06 -21.97 19.93
CA ASP A 499 27.22 -22.00 18.71
C ASP A 499 25.88 -21.26 18.93
N TYR A 500 25.91 -19.93 18.86
CA TYR A 500 24.75 -19.05 19.03
C TYR A 500 24.31 -18.43 17.69
N LYS A 501 23.59 -19.24 16.91
CA LYS A 501 23.04 -18.91 15.57
C LYS A 501 22.37 -17.52 15.42
N TYR A 502 21.85 -16.93 16.50
CA TYR A 502 21.11 -15.67 16.46
C TYR A 502 22.02 -14.45 16.18
N TYR A 503 23.35 -14.57 16.35
CA TYR A 503 24.31 -13.55 15.88
C TYR A 503 24.20 -13.25 14.38
N ASN A 504 23.70 -14.19 13.57
CA ASN A 504 23.48 -13.97 12.14
C ASN A 504 22.45 -12.86 11.84
N LYS A 505 21.63 -12.42 12.82
CA LYS A 505 20.76 -11.23 12.68
C LYS A 505 21.58 -9.92 12.75
N PRO A 506 22.24 -9.54 13.87
CA PRO A 506 23.06 -8.33 13.96
C PRO A 506 24.22 -8.29 12.96
N PHE A 507 25.10 -9.29 12.97
CA PHE A 507 26.32 -9.27 12.13
C PHE A 507 26.00 -9.44 10.64
N GLY A 508 24.92 -10.16 10.31
CA GLY A 508 24.41 -10.24 8.94
C GLY A 508 23.93 -8.88 8.42
N LEU A 509 23.18 -8.15 9.26
CA LEU A 509 22.70 -6.80 8.97
C LEU A 509 23.85 -5.79 8.85
N GLN A 510 24.83 -5.84 9.75
CA GLN A 510 26.05 -5.03 9.67
C GLN A 510 26.82 -5.29 8.36
N HIS A 511 27.02 -6.55 7.99
CA HIS A 511 27.69 -6.92 6.74
C HIS A 511 26.90 -6.45 5.51
N TRP A 512 25.56 -6.47 5.53
CA TRP A 512 24.77 -5.95 4.41
C TRP A 512 24.83 -4.42 4.32
N LEU A 513 24.79 -3.68 5.43
CA LEU A 513 24.96 -2.23 5.41
C LEU A 513 26.37 -1.83 4.90
N THR A 514 27.42 -2.48 5.43
CA THR A 514 28.81 -2.16 5.10
C THR A 514 29.24 -2.59 3.69
N TYR A 515 28.79 -3.76 3.21
CA TYR A 515 29.28 -4.33 1.93
C TYR A 515 28.20 -4.46 0.84
N GLY A 516 26.93 -4.53 1.21
CA GLY A 516 25.80 -4.63 0.28
C GLY A 516 25.28 -3.26 -0.16
N LEU A 517 24.96 -2.38 0.80
CA LEU A 517 24.62 -0.97 0.53
C LEU A 517 25.86 -0.08 0.39
N LYS A 518 27.02 -0.49 0.95
CA LYS A 518 28.23 0.36 1.06
C LYS A 518 27.89 1.69 1.72
N TYR A 519 27.24 1.62 2.90
CA TYR A 519 26.60 2.75 3.57
C TYR A 519 27.51 3.99 3.69
N GLU A 520 28.73 3.83 4.21
CA GLU A 520 29.68 4.95 4.39
C GLU A 520 30.17 5.57 3.06
N GLU A 521 30.30 4.77 2.00
CA GLU A 521 30.66 5.28 0.66
C GLU A 521 29.50 6.05 -0.02
N ASN A 522 28.28 5.88 0.47
CA ASN A 522 27.04 6.37 -0.15
C ASN A 522 26.14 7.08 0.87
N LYS A 523 26.73 7.63 1.94
CA LYS A 523 26.02 8.09 3.13
C LYS A 523 24.90 9.08 2.81
N ASP A 524 25.20 10.08 1.99
CA ASP A 524 24.27 11.15 1.58
C ASP A 524 23.02 10.61 0.84
N LYS A 525 23.10 9.41 0.25
CA LYS A 525 21.93 8.71 -0.33
C LYS A 525 21.12 7.96 0.74
N PHE A 526 21.80 7.35 1.71
CA PHE A 526 21.19 6.37 2.61
C PHE A 526 20.84 6.90 3.99
N GLU A 527 21.35 8.05 4.43
CA GLU A 527 21.13 8.49 5.81
C GLU A 527 19.65 8.76 6.12
N ASP A 528 18.90 9.36 5.19
CA ASP A 528 17.44 9.56 5.26
C ASP A 528 16.60 8.32 4.86
N ALA A 529 17.22 7.28 4.29
CA ALA A 529 16.50 6.09 3.83
C ALA A 529 15.93 5.30 5.02
N ILE A 530 14.80 4.62 4.84
CA ILE A 530 14.09 3.95 5.93
C ILE A 530 14.39 2.46 5.91
N ILE A 531 15.29 2.03 6.80
CA ILE A 531 15.67 0.63 6.94
C ILE A 531 14.68 -0.07 7.88
N MET A 532 14.20 -1.25 7.49
CA MET A 532 13.30 -2.08 8.28
C MET A 532 13.87 -3.49 8.46
N VAL A 533 13.77 -4.04 9.67
CA VAL A 533 14.32 -5.36 10.01
C VAL A 533 13.21 -6.24 10.59
N LEU A 534 12.96 -7.38 9.93
CA LEU A 534 11.92 -8.35 10.28
C LEU A 534 12.51 -9.77 10.44
N ASP A 535 11.72 -10.68 11.01
CA ASP A 535 12.03 -12.11 11.07
C ASP A 535 11.42 -12.87 9.88
N PRO A 536 12.00 -14.00 9.43
CA PRO A 536 11.54 -14.74 8.25
C PRO A 536 10.20 -15.45 8.44
N ASP A 537 9.78 -15.70 9.69
CA ASP A 537 8.45 -16.22 10.05
C ASP A 537 7.42 -15.11 10.32
N MET A 538 7.51 -14.05 9.53
CA MET A 538 6.55 -12.95 9.48
C MET A 538 5.82 -12.95 8.13
N ILE A 539 4.49 -12.73 8.16
CA ILE A 539 3.66 -12.51 6.98
C ILE A 539 3.12 -11.10 7.03
N LEU A 540 3.42 -10.29 6.02
CA LEU A 540 2.87 -8.95 5.87
C LEU A 540 1.38 -9.03 5.50
N LEU A 541 0.55 -8.26 6.22
CA LEU A 541 -0.90 -8.12 5.97
C LEU A 541 -1.24 -6.82 5.24
N ARG A 542 -0.41 -5.79 5.41
CA ARG A 542 -0.47 -4.48 4.74
C ARG A 542 0.97 -3.90 4.66
N PRO A 543 1.27 -2.95 3.75
CA PRO A 543 2.64 -2.46 3.58
C PRO A 543 3.10 -1.65 4.80
N LEU A 544 4.35 -1.88 5.21
CA LEU A 544 5.04 -1.02 6.18
C LEU A 544 5.60 0.21 5.45
N THR A 545 5.35 1.38 6.03
CA THR A 545 5.74 2.70 5.52
C THR A 545 6.42 3.49 6.64
N TYR A 546 7.02 4.63 6.33
CA TYR A 546 7.63 5.51 7.32
C TYR A 546 6.65 6.50 7.99
N ASP A 547 5.44 6.67 7.45
CA ASP A 547 4.44 7.65 7.89
C ASP A 547 3.15 6.95 8.30
N PHE A 548 2.81 7.10 9.58
CA PHE A 548 1.62 6.53 10.22
C PHE A 548 0.64 7.61 10.72
N THR A 549 0.76 8.84 10.22
CA THR A 549 -0.12 9.97 10.58
C THR A 549 -1.60 9.66 10.33
N TYR A 550 -1.88 8.95 9.23
CA TYR A 550 -3.23 8.58 8.79
C TYR A 550 -3.53 7.07 8.87
N SER A 551 -2.68 6.27 9.53
CA SER A 551 -2.97 4.85 9.78
C SER A 551 -3.54 4.64 11.18
N ASN A 552 -4.25 3.54 11.39
CA ASN A 552 -4.74 3.14 12.71
C ASN A 552 -3.66 2.44 13.56
N VAL A 553 -2.36 2.70 13.34
CA VAL A 553 -1.33 2.07 14.19
C VAL A 553 -1.54 2.46 15.65
N ILE A 554 -1.73 1.43 16.47
CA ILE A 554 -1.84 1.54 17.91
C ILE A 554 -0.40 1.58 18.44
N THR A 555 -0.05 2.67 19.10
CA THR A 555 1.21 2.80 19.85
C THR A 555 1.00 2.39 21.30
N ARG A 556 2.08 2.08 22.02
CA ARG A 556 2.03 1.84 23.45
C ARG A 556 1.65 3.13 24.18
N ASP A 557 0.59 3.08 24.97
CA ASP A 557 0.27 4.12 25.93
C ASP A 557 1.30 4.15 27.06
N SER A 558 1.75 5.35 27.39
CA SER A 558 2.54 5.65 28.60
C SER A 558 1.66 6.34 29.64
N GLU A 559 2.17 6.59 30.84
CA GLU A 559 1.50 7.44 31.85
C GLU A 559 1.28 8.88 31.33
N ARG A 560 2.01 9.27 30.28
CA ARG A 560 1.95 10.57 29.58
C ARG A 560 1.03 10.52 28.35
N GLY A 561 0.31 9.42 28.14
CA GLY A 561 -0.54 9.14 26.98
C GLY A 561 0.18 8.40 25.83
N PRO A 562 -0.47 8.25 24.66
CA PRO A 562 0.11 7.65 23.47
C PRO A 562 1.20 8.53 22.84
N SER A 563 2.16 7.90 22.16
CA SER A 563 3.22 8.64 21.45
C SER A 563 2.65 9.61 20.41
N LYS A 564 3.07 10.88 20.49
CA LYS A 564 2.76 11.93 19.51
C LYS A 564 3.59 11.80 18.22
N ILE A 565 4.67 11.02 18.26
CA ILE A 565 5.45 10.70 17.06
C ILE A 565 4.61 9.76 16.19
N ARG A 566 4.39 10.15 14.93
CA ARG A 566 3.62 9.38 13.93
C ARG A 566 4.41 9.08 12.66
N LYS A 567 5.72 9.38 12.63
CA LYS A 567 6.63 9.06 11.52
C LYS A 567 7.94 8.49 12.06
N VAL A 568 8.65 7.72 11.24
CA VAL A 568 10.06 7.36 11.46
C VAL A 568 10.92 8.52 10.96
N THR A 569 11.76 9.09 11.84
CA THR A 569 12.70 10.18 11.53
C THR A 569 13.99 9.99 12.34
N HIS A 570 15.04 10.78 12.05
CA HIS A 570 16.27 10.78 12.86
C HIS A 570 15.95 11.05 14.34
N GLY A 571 16.61 10.30 15.22
CA GLY A 571 16.37 10.31 16.66
C GLY A 571 15.07 9.61 17.10
N GLN A 572 14.27 9.07 16.16
CA GLN A 572 12.92 8.56 16.41
C GLN A 572 12.67 7.21 15.70
N PRO A 573 13.37 6.12 16.09
CA PRO A 573 13.10 4.79 15.57
C PRO A 573 11.75 4.25 16.07
N TRP A 574 11.27 3.20 15.40
CA TRP A 574 10.05 2.48 15.75
C TRP A 574 10.36 0.98 15.89
N ALA A 575 9.63 0.31 16.76
CA ALA A 575 9.70 -1.14 16.92
C ALA A 575 8.31 -1.70 17.27
N SER A 576 8.09 -2.99 17.06
CA SER A 576 6.95 -3.64 17.73
C SER A 576 7.20 -3.64 19.24
N LEU A 577 6.16 -3.45 20.05
CA LEU A 577 6.23 -3.84 21.46
C LEU A 577 6.48 -5.36 21.52
N TYR A 578 7.39 -5.79 22.39
CA TYR A 578 7.70 -7.20 22.62
C TYR A 578 7.66 -7.52 24.12
N GLY A 579 7.16 -8.71 24.46
CA GLY A 579 6.68 -9.05 25.81
C GLY A 579 7.72 -9.21 26.93
N PHE A 580 8.97 -8.76 26.75
CA PHE A 580 10.04 -8.90 27.75
C PHE A 580 10.23 -7.67 28.66
N GLY A 581 9.58 -6.54 28.37
CA GLY A 581 9.61 -5.34 29.22
C GLY A 581 11.02 -4.77 29.43
N ASP A 582 11.37 -4.48 30.68
CA ASP A 582 12.69 -3.99 31.12
C ASP A 582 13.73 -5.12 31.28
N GLY A 583 13.42 -6.35 30.88
CA GLY A 583 14.34 -7.49 30.91
C GLY A 583 15.78 -7.23 30.43
N PRO A 584 16.02 -6.46 29.34
CA PRO A 584 17.37 -6.08 28.90
C PRO A 584 18.19 -5.33 29.96
N PHE A 585 17.54 -4.59 30.86
CA PHE A 585 18.20 -3.77 31.89
C PHE A 585 18.41 -4.52 33.22
N ARG A 586 17.84 -5.73 33.36
CA ARG A 586 17.96 -6.57 34.57
C ARG A 586 19.14 -7.57 34.55
N ILE A 587 19.91 -7.60 33.47
CA ILE A 587 21.14 -8.41 33.35
C ILE A 587 22.34 -7.68 33.96
N ASP A 588 23.53 -8.30 33.98
CA ASP A 588 24.75 -7.62 34.42
C ASP A 588 25.21 -6.55 33.40
N LEU A 589 24.63 -5.35 33.54
CA LEU A 589 24.97 -4.19 32.73
C LEU A 589 26.43 -3.72 32.93
N LYS A 590 27.08 -4.04 34.06
CA LYS A 590 28.49 -3.70 34.28
C LYS A 590 29.40 -4.57 33.42
N HIS A 591 29.05 -5.84 33.22
CA HIS A 591 29.74 -6.73 32.28
C HIS A 591 29.48 -6.33 30.81
N VAL A 592 28.22 -6.01 30.48
CA VAL A 592 27.81 -5.63 29.11
C VAL A 592 28.45 -4.31 28.68
N PHE A 593 28.41 -3.28 29.53
CA PHE A 593 28.98 -1.97 29.26
C PHE A 593 30.40 -1.79 29.86
N ALA A 594 31.17 -2.86 30.05
CA ALA A 594 32.54 -2.76 30.60
C ALA A 594 33.51 -1.93 29.73
N ASN A 595 33.21 -1.75 28.44
CA ASN A 595 33.94 -0.85 27.52
C ASN A 595 33.41 0.59 27.52
N HIS A 596 32.23 0.83 28.10
CA HIS A 596 31.41 2.03 27.93
C HIS A 596 30.81 2.43 29.30
N THR A 597 31.66 2.68 30.29
CA THR A 597 31.24 2.86 31.69
C THR A 597 30.43 4.14 31.96
N ASP A 598 30.39 5.05 30.99
CA ASP A 598 29.60 6.28 30.90
C ASP A 598 28.35 6.13 29.98
N SER A 599 28.08 4.93 29.48
CA SER A 599 26.96 4.61 28.57
C SER A 599 25.62 5.17 29.06
N PRO A 600 24.90 5.95 28.25
CA PRO A 600 23.56 6.45 28.60
C PRO A 600 22.56 5.36 28.98
N ALA A 601 22.73 4.12 28.48
CA ALA A 601 21.91 2.97 28.85
C ALA A 601 21.93 2.65 30.36
N LEU A 602 23.00 3.04 31.08
CA LEU A 602 23.15 2.84 32.52
C LEU A 602 22.35 3.85 33.35
N LEU A 603 21.76 4.87 32.71
CA LEU A 603 21.04 5.99 33.34
C LEU A 603 19.57 6.11 32.91
N VAL A 604 19.07 5.19 32.07
CA VAL A 604 17.69 5.21 31.56
C VAL A 604 16.70 4.94 32.71
N PRO A 605 15.71 5.82 32.98
CA PRO A 605 14.70 5.59 34.01
C PRO A 605 13.83 4.35 33.73
N ASN A 606 13.41 3.64 34.77
CA ASN A 606 12.63 2.39 34.64
C ASN A 606 11.35 2.55 33.81
N GLU A 607 10.68 3.71 33.85
CA GLU A 607 9.53 4.04 32.98
C GLU A 607 9.91 3.91 31.48
N GLU A 608 11.04 4.49 31.10
CA GLU A 608 11.52 4.57 29.72
C GLU A 608 12.08 3.21 29.24
N GLN A 609 12.72 2.44 30.13
CA GLN A 609 13.12 1.04 29.86
C GLN A 609 11.92 0.20 29.36
N HIS A 610 10.78 0.29 30.06
CA HIS A 610 9.54 -0.40 29.66
C HIS A 610 8.84 0.22 28.45
N ASN A 611 8.87 1.55 28.30
CA ASN A 611 8.03 2.27 27.34
C ASN A 611 8.69 2.51 25.97
N ASN A 612 10.02 2.49 25.90
CA ASN A 612 10.78 2.87 24.69
C ASN A 612 11.87 1.87 24.28
N TYR A 613 12.20 0.90 25.15
CA TYR A 613 13.25 -0.09 24.90
C TYR A 613 12.78 -1.55 24.97
N ALA A 614 11.51 -1.82 25.29
CA ALA A 614 10.87 -3.15 25.17
C ALA A 614 10.53 -3.51 23.70
N GLY A 615 11.46 -3.27 22.77
CA GLY A 615 11.23 -3.35 21.33
C GLY A 615 11.66 -4.67 20.70
N GLY A 616 10.85 -5.18 19.76
CA GLY A 616 11.15 -6.32 18.90
C GLY A 616 10.79 -6.07 17.43
N PRO A 617 11.08 -7.02 16.52
CA PRO A 617 10.76 -6.87 15.11
C PRO A 617 9.24 -6.76 14.87
N PRO A 618 8.76 -6.01 13.86
CA PRO A 618 9.53 -5.17 12.94
C PRO A 618 10.22 -3.99 13.61
N TYR A 619 11.53 -3.85 13.39
CA TYR A 619 12.31 -2.65 13.74
C TYR A 619 12.35 -1.71 12.54
N MET A 620 12.33 -0.39 12.76
CA MET A 620 12.38 0.62 11.71
C MET A 620 13.16 1.85 12.18
N ALA A 621 14.10 2.35 11.36
CA ALA A 621 14.84 3.58 11.64
C ALA A 621 15.29 4.25 10.32
N THR A 622 15.82 5.48 10.41
CA THR A 622 16.59 6.07 9.29
C THR A 622 17.89 5.28 9.10
N GLY A 623 18.53 5.38 7.92
CA GLY A 623 19.78 4.67 7.64
C GLY A 623 20.90 5.08 8.58
N ARG A 624 20.94 6.35 8.98
CA ARG A 624 21.82 6.87 10.02
C ARG A 624 21.64 6.16 11.35
N ASP A 625 20.41 6.15 11.87
CA ASP A 625 20.12 5.59 13.18
C ASP A 625 20.25 4.06 13.16
N MET A 626 19.82 3.39 12.09
CA MET A 626 19.99 1.95 11.90
C MET A 626 21.48 1.58 11.86
N PHE A 627 22.31 2.29 11.09
CA PHE A 627 23.75 2.01 11.01
C PHE A 627 24.44 2.22 12.37
N ALA A 628 24.06 3.25 13.12
CA ALA A 628 24.54 3.45 14.49
C ALA A 628 24.11 2.29 15.42
N ILE A 629 22.81 1.96 15.47
CA ILE A 629 22.27 0.88 16.32
C ILE A 629 22.96 -0.44 16.00
N VAL A 630 23.08 -0.80 14.73
CA VAL A 630 23.63 -2.10 14.30
C VAL A 630 25.10 -2.26 14.66
N ASN A 631 25.92 -1.20 14.56
CA ASN A 631 27.32 -1.26 14.96
C ASN A 631 27.48 -1.48 16.49
N ILE A 632 26.74 -0.74 17.32
CA ILE A 632 26.75 -0.94 18.78
C ILE A 632 26.13 -2.30 19.16
N TRP A 633 25.08 -2.73 18.46
CA TRP A 633 24.43 -4.02 18.67
C TRP A 633 25.40 -5.18 18.47
N CYS A 634 26.24 -5.13 17.42
CA CYS A 634 27.31 -6.10 17.20
C CYS A 634 28.38 -6.11 18.31
N GLU A 635 28.70 -4.97 18.94
CA GLU A 635 29.64 -4.93 20.06
C GLU A 635 29.03 -5.50 21.36
N LEU A 636 27.77 -5.16 21.66
CA LEU A 636 27.12 -5.53 22.92
C LEU A 636 26.59 -6.97 22.92
N VAL A 637 26.08 -7.48 21.80
CA VAL A 637 25.37 -8.78 21.77
C VAL A 637 26.19 -9.98 22.27
N PRO A 638 27.53 -10.10 22.06
CA PRO A 638 28.29 -11.22 22.62
C PRO A 638 28.42 -11.15 24.15
N ARG A 639 28.46 -9.94 24.71
CA ARG A 639 28.50 -9.72 26.17
C ARG A 639 27.13 -9.96 26.81
N VAL A 640 26.06 -9.55 26.12
CA VAL A 640 24.68 -9.87 26.52
C VAL A 640 24.47 -11.38 26.53
N HIS A 641 24.84 -12.10 25.45
CA HIS A 641 24.74 -13.55 25.40
C HIS A 641 25.57 -14.25 26.48
N HIS A 642 26.78 -13.76 26.79
CA HIS A 642 27.61 -14.31 27.86
C HIS A 642 26.89 -14.37 29.22
N VAL A 643 26.13 -13.33 29.58
CA VAL A 643 25.37 -13.24 30.85
C VAL A 643 23.91 -13.70 30.73
N TYR A 644 23.36 -13.77 29.53
CA TYR A 644 21.97 -14.14 29.24
C TYR A 644 21.91 -15.04 27.98
N ARG A 645 22.14 -16.35 28.18
CA ARG A 645 22.28 -17.36 27.12
C ARG A 645 20.95 -17.83 26.50
N ALA A 646 19.86 -17.10 26.70
CA ALA A 646 18.54 -17.45 26.18
C ALA A 646 18.31 -16.82 24.79
N LEU A 647 17.33 -17.36 24.05
CA LEU A 647 17.10 -17.01 22.63
C LEU A 647 16.82 -15.52 22.35
N LEU A 648 16.41 -14.74 23.36
CA LEU A 648 16.14 -13.30 23.25
C LEU A 648 17.38 -12.42 23.44
N GLY A 649 18.57 -13.01 23.61
CA GLY A 649 19.82 -12.28 23.82
C GLY A 649 20.18 -11.34 22.67
N GLU A 650 19.69 -11.59 21.45
CA GLU A 650 19.89 -10.65 20.34
C GLU A 650 18.94 -9.44 20.46
N MET A 651 17.67 -9.62 20.83
CA MET A 651 16.74 -8.52 21.11
C MET A 651 17.17 -7.68 22.34
N TYR A 652 17.74 -8.31 23.36
CA TYR A 652 18.32 -7.59 24.51
C TYR A 652 19.51 -6.72 24.06
N GLY A 653 20.37 -7.24 23.17
CA GLY A 653 21.44 -6.47 22.55
C GLY A 653 20.94 -5.26 21.74
N TRP A 654 19.84 -5.41 20.99
CA TRP A 654 19.21 -4.30 20.24
C TRP A 654 18.73 -3.19 21.19
N SER A 655 17.98 -3.60 22.23
CA SER A 655 17.40 -2.70 23.23
C SER A 655 18.47 -1.87 23.93
N LEU A 656 19.57 -2.50 24.33
CA LEU A 656 20.70 -1.83 25.00
C LEU A 656 21.54 -0.98 24.05
N ALA A 657 21.67 -1.35 22.77
CA ALA A 657 22.34 -0.52 21.76
C ALA A 657 21.59 0.77 21.48
N ALA A 658 20.26 0.70 21.31
CA ALA A 658 19.42 1.88 21.15
C ALA A 658 19.41 2.77 22.41
N ALA A 659 19.44 2.17 23.61
CA ALA A 659 19.55 2.91 24.87
C ALA A 659 20.89 3.65 25.02
N HIS A 660 22.00 3.00 24.64
CA HIS A 660 23.33 3.62 24.62
C HIS A 660 23.38 4.84 23.69
N LEU A 661 22.76 4.74 22.52
CA LEU A 661 22.70 5.81 21.52
C LEU A 661 21.65 6.90 21.82
N ARG A 662 20.86 6.77 22.90
CA ARG A 662 19.71 7.64 23.22
C ARG A 662 18.68 7.71 22.08
N LEU A 663 18.37 6.56 21.50
CA LEU A 663 17.38 6.36 20.45
C LEU A 663 16.13 5.64 21.01
N PRO A 664 15.27 6.32 21.80
CA PRO A 664 14.06 5.73 22.35
C PRO A 664 13.07 5.41 21.23
N HIS A 665 12.55 4.18 21.18
CA HIS A 665 11.59 3.82 20.15
C HIS A 665 10.19 4.36 20.46
N THR A 666 9.45 4.72 19.41
CA THR A 666 7.99 4.62 19.48
C THR A 666 7.61 3.14 19.31
N LEU A 667 7.17 2.52 20.41
CA LEU A 667 6.73 1.12 20.40
C LEU A 667 5.29 1.03 19.88
N ALA A 668 5.12 0.30 18.77
CA ALA A 668 3.82 0.00 18.17
C ALA A 668 3.29 -1.35 18.67
N THR A 669 2.09 -1.37 19.23
CA THR A 669 1.43 -2.62 19.64
C THR A 669 0.80 -3.32 18.45
N SER A 670 0.23 -2.59 17.50
CA SER A 670 -0.42 -3.17 16.30
C SER A 670 0.52 -3.40 15.11
N PHE A 671 1.85 -3.43 15.32
CA PHE A 671 2.79 -3.86 14.27
C PHE A 671 2.67 -5.36 14.01
N MET A 672 2.55 -6.20 15.04
CA MET A 672 2.34 -7.64 14.86
C MET A 672 1.24 -8.22 15.77
N ILE A 673 0.89 -9.48 15.47
CA ILE A 673 0.28 -10.44 16.40
C ILE A 673 1.08 -11.75 16.36
N SER A 674 1.23 -12.41 17.51
CA SER A 674 1.85 -13.72 17.65
C SER A 674 1.10 -14.60 18.66
N ALA A 675 1.34 -14.44 19.96
CA ALA A 675 0.76 -15.29 20.98
C ALA A 675 -0.68 -14.84 21.35
N THR A 676 -1.67 -15.66 20.99
CA THR A 676 -3.11 -15.40 21.18
C THR A 676 -3.50 -14.99 22.60
N GLY A 677 -2.81 -15.51 23.62
CA GLY A 677 -3.04 -15.20 25.03
C GLY A 677 -2.32 -13.98 25.61
N ILE A 678 -1.51 -13.22 24.86
CA ILE A 678 -0.78 -12.05 25.41
C ILE A 678 -1.49 -10.73 25.16
N ARG A 679 -1.10 -9.70 25.94
CA ARG A 679 -1.51 -8.30 25.78
C ARG A 679 -0.34 -7.49 25.21
N GLY A 680 -0.65 -6.37 24.54
CA GLY A 680 0.36 -5.47 23.96
C GLY A 680 0.68 -5.74 22.48
N GLU A 681 0.00 -6.70 21.85
CA GLU A 681 0.00 -6.92 20.40
C GLU A 681 -1.28 -6.37 19.75
N GLY A 682 -1.37 -6.43 18.41
CA GLY A 682 -2.49 -5.92 17.61
C GLY A 682 -3.83 -6.66 17.77
N TRP A 683 -3.98 -7.55 18.75
CA TRP A 683 -5.20 -8.32 19.01
C TRP A 683 -6.49 -7.50 19.11
N PRO A 684 -6.51 -6.26 19.69
CA PRO A 684 -7.74 -5.46 19.70
C PRO A 684 -8.33 -5.17 18.31
N LEU A 685 -7.54 -5.26 17.23
CA LEU A 685 -8.05 -5.14 15.85
C LEU A 685 -8.76 -6.43 15.40
N ILE A 686 -8.28 -7.60 15.84
CA ILE A 686 -8.85 -8.92 15.54
C ILE A 686 -10.11 -9.18 16.39
N ASP A 687 -10.09 -8.76 17.65
CA ASP A 687 -11.21 -8.91 18.58
C ASP A 687 -12.47 -8.15 18.09
N GLN A 688 -12.26 -7.04 17.37
CA GLN A 688 -13.29 -6.20 16.74
C GLN A 688 -13.90 -6.75 15.44
N LEU A 689 -13.31 -7.78 14.84
CA LEU A 689 -13.90 -8.44 13.66
C LEU A 689 -15.20 -9.13 14.03
N LYS A 690 -16.17 -9.21 13.11
CA LYS A 690 -17.29 -10.13 13.29
C LYS A 690 -16.84 -11.59 13.14
N ASP A 691 -17.57 -12.54 13.71
CA ASP A 691 -17.14 -13.94 13.76
C ASP A 691 -17.11 -14.62 12.38
N ASP A 692 -17.89 -14.12 11.41
CA ASP A 692 -17.83 -14.45 9.98
C ASP A 692 -16.62 -13.80 9.27
N GLU A 693 -16.18 -12.60 9.69
CA GLU A 693 -15.00 -11.93 9.12
C GLU A 693 -13.65 -12.59 9.51
N VAL A 694 -13.59 -13.39 10.59
CA VAL A 694 -12.33 -13.91 11.17
C VAL A 694 -11.55 -14.81 10.21
N CYS A 695 -12.23 -15.69 9.47
CA CYS A 695 -11.61 -16.58 8.48
C CYS A 695 -11.72 -16.03 7.05
N GLU A 696 -12.76 -15.25 6.74
CA GLU A 696 -12.98 -14.69 5.39
C GLU A 696 -12.16 -13.42 5.09
N PHE A 697 -11.16 -13.10 5.91
CA PHE A 697 -10.33 -11.90 5.75
C PHE A 697 -9.36 -11.95 4.55
N SER A 698 -9.94 -11.79 3.37
CA SER A 698 -9.29 -11.57 2.08
C SER A 698 -8.29 -10.41 2.09
N THR A 699 -7.36 -10.42 1.12
CA THR A 699 -6.43 -9.30 0.83
C THR A 699 -7.13 -8.12 0.13
N LEU A 700 -8.33 -7.73 0.59
CA LEU A 700 -9.06 -6.58 0.09
C LEU A 700 -8.58 -5.31 0.80
N ARG A 701 -7.98 -4.40 0.02
CA ARG A 701 -7.45 -3.11 0.46
C ARG A 701 -8.44 -2.26 1.28
N GLU A 702 -9.73 -2.43 1.01
CA GLU A 702 -10.85 -1.77 1.70
C GLU A 702 -11.01 -2.17 3.17
N LYS A 703 -10.31 -3.20 3.65
CA LYS A 703 -10.25 -3.59 5.07
C LYS A 703 -8.81 -3.68 5.62
N GLU A 704 -7.77 -3.26 4.88
CA GLU A 704 -6.38 -3.32 5.35
C GLU A 704 -6.15 -2.52 6.66
N ASP A 705 -6.99 -1.52 6.93
CA ASP A 705 -7.00 -0.79 8.19
C ASP A 705 -7.33 -1.71 9.39
N LYS A 706 -8.33 -2.59 9.29
CA LYS A 706 -8.75 -3.50 10.38
C LYS A 706 -7.72 -4.59 10.76
N LEU A 707 -6.55 -4.67 10.11
CA LEU A 707 -5.52 -5.67 10.41
C LEU A 707 -4.30 -5.07 11.14
N PRO A 708 -3.56 -5.84 11.95
CA PRO A 708 -2.18 -5.50 12.29
C PRO A 708 -1.30 -5.53 11.04
N TYR A 709 -0.10 -4.97 11.08
CA TYR A 709 0.78 -4.99 9.90
C TYR A 709 1.32 -6.40 9.58
N VAL A 710 1.50 -7.25 10.59
CA VAL A 710 2.24 -8.52 10.48
C VAL A 710 1.58 -9.67 11.27
N ILE A 711 1.53 -10.87 10.70
CA ILE A 711 1.39 -12.13 11.47
C ILE A 711 2.78 -12.68 11.73
N HIS A 712 3.20 -12.77 13.00
CA HIS A 712 4.44 -13.42 13.40
C HIS A 712 4.13 -14.86 13.85
N TYR A 713 4.28 -15.82 12.94
CA TYR A 713 3.83 -17.20 13.15
C TYR A 713 4.88 -18.07 13.89
N CYS A 714 5.52 -17.46 14.90
CA CYS A 714 6.59 -18.09 15.66
C CYS A 714 6.12 -19.18 16.64
N GLN A 715 4.86 -19.11 17.09
CA GLN A 715 4.26 -20.04 18.03
C GLN A 715 3.66 -21.28 17.34
N SER A 716 2.90 -22.06 18.12
CA SER A 716 2.02 -23.13 17.66
C SER A 716 0.58 -22.74 18.00
N TYR A 717 -0.33 -22.91 17.04
CA TYR A 717 -1.73 -22.48 17.14
C TYR A 717 -2.66 -23.68 17.11
N TRP A 718 -3.63 -23.74 18.02
CA TRP A 718 -4.47 -24.92 18.28
C TRP A 718 -5.93 -24.54 18.52
N LEU A 719 -6.88 -25.20 17.85
CA LEU A 719 -8.31 -25.01 18.11
C LEU A 719 -9.12 -26.27 17.81
N GLY A 720 -9.66 -26.88 18.86
CA GLY A 720 -10.29 -28.20 18.82
C GLY A 720 -9.32 -29.26 18.31
N LYS A 721 -9.52 -29.65 17.04
CA LYS A 721 -8.67 -30.59 16.30
C LYS A 721 -7.69 -29.93 15.31
N TRP A 722 -7.85 -28.63 15.06
CA TRP A 722 -7.03 -27.89 14.10
C TRP A 722 -5.73 -27.43 14.74
N PHE A 723 -4.64 -27.57 14.01
CA PHE A 723 -3.30 -27.23 14.48
C PHE A 723 -2.46 -26.73 13.32
N ILE A 724 -1.66 -25.68 13.55
CA ILE A 724 -0.55 -25.27 12.70
C ILE A 724 0.66 -24.84 13.54
N GLY A 725 1.86 -25.20 13.08
CA GLY A 725 3.11 -24.74 13.67
C GLY A 725 4.26 -24.91 12.69
N LYS A 726 5.08 -23.86 12.50
CA LYS A 726 6.12 -23.79 11.45
C LYS A 726 7.12 -24.95 11.43
N TYR A 727 7.41 -25.55 12.60
CA TYR A 727 8.31 -26.69 12.72
C TYR A 727 7.70 -28.06 12.34
N ARG A 728 6.38 -28.12 12.13
CA ARG A 728 5.65 -29.31 11.64
C ARG A 728 5.27 -29.22 10.16
N LEU A 729 5.51 -28.08 9.50
CA LEU A 729 5.33 -27.98 8.04
C LEU A 729 6.46 -28.75 7.34
N ASP A 730 6.12 -29.47 6.27
CA ASP A 730 7.10 -30.16 5.44
C ASP A 730 8.11 -29.15 4.85
N LYS A 731 9.39 -29.51 4.87
CA LYS A 731 10.47 -28.71 4.26
C LYS A 731 10.32 -28.59 2.75
N GLU A 732 9.59 -29.54 2.15
CA GLU A 732 9.30 -29.66 0.72
C GLU A 732 7.88 -29.19 0.37
N PHE A 733 7.13 -28.53 1.26
CA PHE A 733 5.74 -28.11 1.04
C PHE A 733 5.48 -27.38 -0.30
N LEU A 734 6.49 -26.70 -0.85
CA LEU A 734 6.41 -26.01 -2.14
C LEU A 734 6.64 -26.92 -3.37
N SER A 735 6.94 -28.21 -3.21
CA SER A 735 7.18 -29.11 -4.34
C SER A 735 5.90 -29.34 -5.16
N CYS A 736 6.06 -29.85 -6.39
CA CYS A 736 4.92 -30.09 -7.27
C CYS A 736 4.02 -31.20 -6.73
N GLU A 737 4.59 -32.20 -6.06
CA GLU A 737 3.93 -33.44 -5.63
C GLU A 737 3.13 -33.28 -4.33
N LYS A 738 3.61 -32.45 -3.39
CA LYS A 738 2.99 -32.31 -2.05
C LYS A 738 1.63 -31.62 -2.16
N PRO A 739 0.58 -32.11 -1.49
CA PRO A 739 -0.73 -31.44 -1.47
C PRO A 739 -0.68 -30.10 -0.72
N LEU A 740 -1.67 -29.25 -1.00
CA LEU A 740 -1.94 -28.04 -0.23
C LEU A 740 -2.50 -28.38 1.15
N LEU A 741 -2.46 -27.41 2.07
CA LEU A 741 -3.01 -27.57 3.42
C LEU A 741 -4.53 -27.68 3.37
N LEU A 742 -5.10 -28.60 4.15
CA LEU A 742 -6.54 -28.67 4.39
C LEU A 742 -6.97 -27.41 5.16
N GLU A 743 -7.92 -26.67 4.59
CA GLU A 743 -8.47 -25.47 5.21
C GLU A 743 -9.52 -25.82 6.29
N PRO A 744 -9.54 -25.07 7.41
CA PRO A 744 -10.60 -25.20 8.40
C PRO A 744 -11.93 -24.63 7.90
N PRO A 745 -13.08 -25.09 8.45
CA PRO A 745 -14.33 -24.36 8.38
C PRO A 745 -14.20 -22.92 8.91
N ASN A 746 -14.93 -21.98 8.33
CA ASN A 746 -14.86 -20.55 8.70
C ASN A 746 -15.31 -20.26 10.15
N ASP A 747 -15.96 -21.22 10.82
CA ASP A 747 -16.63 -21.10 12.12
C ASP A 747 -15.98 -21.92 13.26
N ILE A 748 -14.70 -22.32 13.12
CA ILE A 748 -14.05 -23.22 14.11
C ILE A 748 -14.00 -22.68 15.55
N GLY A 749 -13.96 -21.37 15.78
CA GLY A 749 -14.01 -20.78 17.14
C GLY A 749 -15.41 -20.75 17.76
N LEU A 750 -16.47 -20.90 16.95
CA LEU A 750 -17.83 -21.14 17.43
C LEU A 750 -18.06 -22.63 17.76
N LYS A 751 -17.21 -23.53 17.24
CA LYS A 751 -17.30 -24.99 17.40
C LYS A 751 -16.42 -25.57 18.52
N TYR A 752 -15.41 -24.83 18.99
CA TYR A 752 -14.44 -25.33 19.96
C TYR A 752 -14.05 -24.26 21.00
N ASP A 753 -14.32 -24.55 22.28
CA ASP A 753 -13.85 -23.79 23.44
C ASP A 753 -12.61 -24.44 24.11
N TYR A 754 -11.93 -25.34 23.39
CA TYR A 754 -10.78 -26.09 23.85
C TYR A 754 -9.78 -26.34 22.72
N PHE A 755 -8.55 -26.75 23.07
CA PHE A 755 -7.61 -27.36 22.12
C PHE A 755 -7.15 -28.74 22.57
N ILE A 756 -6.60 -29.51 21.63
CA ILE A 756 -5.86 -30.76 21.87
C ILE A 756 -4.39 -30.53 21.50
N LYS A 757 -3.46 -30.78 22.44
CA LYS A 757 -2.02 -30.62 22.17
C LYS A 757 -1.44 -31.82 21.42
N PRO A 758 -0.76 -31.63 20.27
CA PRO A 758 -0.01 -32.68 19.60
C PRO A 758 1.03 -33.31 20.53
N GLY A 759 1.01 -34.64 20.68
CA GLY A 759 1.92 -35.37 21.56
C GLY A 759 1.64 -35.24 23.08
N GLY A 760 0.44 -34.79 23.49
CA GLY A 760 0.03 -34.75 24.90
C GLY A 760 0.07 -36.11 25.61
N LYS A 761 0.14 -36.08 26.95
CA LYS A 761 0.15 -37.27 27.84
C LYS A 761 -0.77 -37.03 29.04
N PRO A 762 -2.02 -37.57 29.05
CA PRO A 762 -2.61 -38.43 28.02
C PRO A 762 -2.81 -37.70 26.68
N TYR A 763 -2.81 -38.46 25.58
CA TYR A 763 -3.17 -37.91 24.28
C TYR A 763 -4.67 -37.63 24.21
N GLY A 764 -5.09 -36.65 23.41
CA GLY A 764 -6.50 -36.25 23.31
C GLY A 764 -7.01 -35.38 24.47
N GLU A 765 -6.14 -35.05 25.45
CA GLU A 765 -6.46 -34.13 26.53
C GLU A 765 -6.96 -32.79 25.98
N ARG A 766 -8.15 -32.37 26.44
CA ARG A 766 -8.81 -31.13 26.03
C ARG A 766 -8.53 -30.04 27.05
N THR A 767 -7.64 -29.10 26.73
CA THR A 767 -7.45 -27.90 27.56
C THR A 767 -8.47 -26.83 27.13
N LYS A 768 -9.35 -26.42 28.05
CA LYS A 768 -10.33 -25.34 27.80
C LYS A 768 -9.64 -23.98 27.68
N ILE A 769 -10.16 -23.10 26.83
CA ILE A 769 -9.69 -21.73 26.58
C ILE A 769 -10.84 -20.71 26.69
N GLY A 770 -10.50 -19.42 26.76
CA GLY A 770 -11.46 -18.33 26.66
C GLY A 770 -11.98 -18.14 25.24
N ALA A 771 -13.16 -17.52 25.07
CA ALA A 771 -13.74 -17.25 23.76
C ALA A 771 -12.93 -16.23 22.94
N ASP A 772 -12.26 -15.28 23.63
CA ASP A 772 -11.27 -14.38 23.06
C ASP A 772 -10.07 -15.15 22.49
N ILE A 773 -9.50 -16.07 23.26
CA ILE A 773 -8.41 -16.94 22.80
C ILE A 773 -8.87 -17.82 21.63
N ALA A 774 -10.06 -18.43 21.71
CA ALA A 774 -10.61 -19.26 20.63
C ALA A 774 -10.78 -18.48 19.31
N LYS A 775 -11.26 -17.23 19.37
CA LYS A 775 -11.37 -16.33 18.21
C LYS A 775 -10.00 -15.95 17.61
N ARG A 776 -9.00 -15.74 18.46
CA ARG A 776 -7.62 -15.43 18.03
C ARG A 776 -6.91 -16.65 17.44
N GLU A 777 -7.09 -17.84 18.03
CA GLU A 777 -6.63 -19.11 17.46
C GLU A 777 -7.30 -19.39 16.10
N GLN A 778 -8.62 -19.14 15.97
CA GLN A 778 -9.35 -19.22 14.70
C GLN A 778 -8.73 -18.30 13.66
N PHE A 779 -8.44 -17.04 14.01
CA PHE A 779 -7.75 -16.11 13.11
C PHE A 779 -6.40 -16.66 12.66
N MET A 780 -5.52 -17.05 13.59
CA MET A 780 -4.17 -17.52 13.23
C MET A 780 -4.21 -18.79 12.38
N ILE A 781 -5.05 -19.77 12.73
CA ILE A 781 -5.19 -21.02 11.99
C ILE A 781 -5.72 -20.75 10.57
N CYS A 782 -6.84 -20.05 10.42
CA CYS A 782 -7.42 -19.71 9.12
C CYS A 782 -6.46 -18.87 8.26
N GLN A 783 -5.92 -17.79 8.82
CA GLN A 783 -5.20 -16.76 8.06
C GLN A 783 -3.78 -17.21 7.68
N ILE A 784 -3.12 -18.07 8.47
CA ILE A 784 -1.83 -18.67 8.09
C ILE A 784 -2.05 -19.79 7.07
N ILE A 785 -3.01 -20.71 7.28
CA ILE A 785 -3.26 -21.83 6.36
C ILE A 785 -3.62 -21.33 4.96
N ALA A 786 -4.57 -20.38 4.86
CA ALA A 786 -4.96 -19.79 3.58
C ALA A 786 -3.79 -19.07 2.87
N ARG A 787 -2.89 -18.42 3.63
CA ARG A 787 -1.75 -17.69 3.06
C ARG A 787 -0.61 -18.59 2.60
N LEU A 788 -0.35 -19.68 3.32
CA LEU A 788 0.56 -20.73 2.86
C LEU A 788 0.02 -21.37 1.57
N ASN A 789 -1.30 -21.59 1.47
CA ASN A 789 -1.93 -22.13 0.27
C ASN A 789 -1.87 -21.20 -0.95
N ASP A 790 -2.23 -19.92 -0.81
CA ASP A 790 -2.16 -18.90 -1.89
C ASP A 790 -0.73 -18.78 -2.46
N ALA A 791 0.27 -18.67 -1.57
CA ALA A 791 1.67 -18.59 -1.97
C ALA A 791 2.20 -19.90 -2.59
N ALA A 792 1.83 -21.07 -2.05
CA ALA A 792 2.22 -22.36 -2.62
C ALA A 792 1.54 -22.63 -3.98
N THR A 793 0.30 -22.19 -4.17
CA THR A 793 -0.43 -22.27 -5.45
C THR A 793 0.32 -21.46 -6.51
N TRP A 794 0.61 -20.18 -6.25
CA TRP A 794 1.39 -19.36 -7.18
C TRP A 794 2.78 -19.93 -7.44
N TYR A 795 3.46 -20.48 -6.43
CA TYR A 795 4.76 -21.11 -6.61
C TYR A 795 4.68 -22.28 -7.60
N LYS A 796 3.73 -23.19 -7.38
CA LYS A 796 3.47 -24.34 -8.26
C LYS A 796 3.15 -23.88 -9.69
N ASP A 797 2.31 -22.86 -9.85
CA ASP A 797 1.97 -22.25 -11.15
C ASP A 797 3.20 -21.66 -11.88
N GLN A 798 4.22 -21.23 -11.14
CA GLN A 798 5.42 -20.59 -11.68
C GLN A 798 6.62 -21.51 -11.87
N THR A 799 6.64 -22.71 -11.28
CA THR A 799 7.79 -23.63 -11.32
C THR A 799 7.48 -25.06 -11.77
N CYS A 800 6.23 -25.52 -11.70
CA CYS A 800 5.88 -26.90 -12.05
C CYS A 800 5.56 -27.05 -13.54
N GLU A 801 5.83 -28.25 -14.08
CA GLU A 801 5.32 -28.62 -15.40
C GLU A 801 3.78 -28.61 -15.42
N LYS A 802 3.21 -28.21 -16.56
CA LYS A 802 1.76 -28.08 -16.74
C LYS A 802 1.04 -29.41 -16.45
N GLY A 803 0.21 -29.42 -15.40
CA GLY A 803 -0.53 -30.60 -14.96
C GLY A 803 0.23 -31.57 -14.04
N LYS A 804 1.44 -31.22 -13.58
CA LYS A 804 2.16 -31.97 -12.52
C LYS A 804 1.93 -31.44 -11.11
N ALA A 805 1.51 -30.18 -10.99
CA ALA A 805 1.25 -29.56 -9.70
C ALA A 805 0.02 -30.18 -9.01
N ASN A 806 0.24 -30.65 -7.78
CA ASN A 806 -0.80 -31.07 -6.85
C ASN A 806 -1.36 -29.84 -6.12
N TYR A 807 -2.67 -29.60 -6.30
CA TYR A 807 -3.45 -28.54 -5.66
C TYR A 807 -4.52 -29.09 -4.69
N GLU A 808 -4.49 -30.39 -4.39
CA GLU A 808 -5.44 -31.01 -3.47
C GLU A 808 -5.21 -30.47 -2.05
N LYS A 809 -6.26 -29.93 -1.41
CA LYS A 809 -6.18 -29.37 -0.04
C LYS A 809 -6.34 -30.48 1.01
N SER A 810 -5.38 -31.39 1.10
CA SER A 810 -5.46 -32.59 1.96
C SER A 810 -4.31 -32.79 2.94
N PHE A 811 -3.28 -31.94 2.94
CA PHE A 811 -2.25 -31.99 3.98
C PHE A 811 -2.83 -31.56 5.35
N ILE A 812 -2.65 -32.40 6.37
CA ILE A 812 -3.03 -32.12 7.76
C ILE A 812 -1.81 -32.25 8.66
N PHE A 813 -1.58 -31.25 9.53
CA PHE A 813 -0.49 -31.27 10.52
C PHE A 813 -0.67 -32.34 11.62
N HIS A 814 -1.83 -33.01 11.68
CA HIS A 814 -2.17 -34.00 12.69
C HIS A 814 -2.94 -35.18 12.08
N HIS A 815 -2.27 -36.32 11.87
CA HIS A 815 -2.87 -37.49 11.21
C HIS A 815 -3.77 -38.36 12.11
N SER A 816 -3.59 -38.33 13.44
CA SER A 816 -4.44 -39.08 14.39
C SER A 816 -5.65 -38.26 14.82
N LEU A 817 -6.60 -38.08 13.89
CA LEU A 817 -7.89 -37.41 14.10
C LEU A 817 -9.10 -38.28 13.72
N ASP A 818 -8.97 -39.59 13.95
CA ASP A 818 -10.14 -40.46 14.13
C ASP A 818 -10.85 -40.03 15.43
N PRO A 819 -12.13 -39.60 15.38
CA PRO A 819 -12.84 -39.10 16.57
C PRO A 819 -13.10 -40.18 17.63
N ASN A 820 -12.88 -41.46 17.31
CA ASN A 820 -13.04 -42.58 18.23
C ASN A 820 -11.69 -43.05 18.85
N ASN A 821 -10.55 -42.57 18.33
CA ASN A 821 -9.24 -43.08 18.72
C ASN A 821 -8.75 -42.48 20.05
N ASN A 822 -9.23 -43.05 21.15
CA ASN A 822 -8.74 -42.79 22.50
C ASN A 822 -7.34 -43.39 22.77
N GLU A 823 -6.82 -44.25 21.88
CA GLU A 823 -5.48 -44.84 22.00
C GLU A 823 -4.40 -43.88 21.49
N GLY A 824 -3.67 -43.29 22.42
CA GLY A 824 -2.74 -42.20 22.15
C GLY A 824 -1.53 -42.57 21.29
N GLY A 825 -1.53 -42.15 20.02
CA GLY A 825 -0.38 -42.30 19.14
C GLY A 825 -0.39 -41.37 17.93
N GLU A 826 0.74 -40.72 17.66
CA GLU A 826 1.01 -40.20 16.32
C GLU A 826 1.30 -41.40 15.41
N LYS A 827 0.38 -41.71 14.48
CA LYS A 827 0.70 -42.63 13.38
C LYS A 827 1.88 -42.03 12.61
N LYS A 828 3.00 -42.76 12.55
CA LYS A 828 4.17 -42.37 11.74
C LYS A 828 3.69 -42.00 10.34
N THR A 829 4.15 -40.85 9.83
CA THR A 829 3.86 -40.40 8.47
C THR A 829 4.22 -41.51 7.49
N LYS A 830 3.27 -41.85 6.61
CA LYS A 830 3.41 -42.96 5.66
C LYS A 830 3.87 -42.47 4.28
N TRP A 831 4.74 -41.47 4.31
CA TRP A 831 5.32 -40.71 3.20
C TRP A 831 6.78 -40.43 3.55
#